data_AF-A0AAV5AHM8-F1
#
_entry.id   AF-A0AAV5AHM8-F1
#
_cell.length_a   1.000
_cell.length_b   1.000
_cell.length_c   1.000
_cell.angle_alpha   90.00
_cell.angle_beta   90.00
_cell.angle_gamma   90.00
#
_symmetry.space_group_name_H-M   'P 1'
#
loop_
_entity.id
_entity.type
_entity.pdbx_description
1 polymer ?
#
loop_
_entity_poly.entity_id
_entity_poly.type
_entity_poly.pdbx_seq_one_letter_code
_entity_poly.pdbx_strand_id
1 'polypeptide(L)'
;MLCTVGFLFALLSERIYALQVPEPVNHKPPTRPSGPTHTIQDVEHVVLFMQENRAFDHYFGTMAGVRGFGDPNVAITREGKPSWYQKVDSSLSNKTTALLPFYLNAAGGNLTQSTQCMTAGSNGWTANHDALNNNDNNLWAEKNSPFSLGFYKREDLPIHFAIAEAYTLGDMYAESVIASTDPNRVMWISGSVNIPGGPQKPEQGGPTVDNNETPGCDSTGVSCFPLKWSTFPEHLQAANVSWQLYQDRDNFDDNPLAWFEQFQTAPAQSPLAQKGVSFLGLDAFFAAAANGSLPKVSYIIGAEELSEHPPFGSDDGSFLQALITNAIINSPKYNSTVLMISYDESGGWSDQFDPFMPNGTGATVAGPGFRLPFYVISPWTRGGYLFTGYADHTSQLLFLSSYPLQEKWLAAKGTPVKTPEINSWRRENMDDLTKMFDFAHPDYSKPDIPTPPVPTMNSQGQFINVEICLNMFPQPAPPVPYGEQTRENSLLVENGYKIVRGSLTEGRFLVFETNGVALAYDRVLRGLSLAPAPPLDRLSSSSDNYRFVLHATMPPPSTLFKLQFAGAGATPTYVDKNLRATTSINNAATFNITDTGNGEGYTIRDVTSSQFFSLANLEEIIINSSPRYRVVYISGSINEEKSTEFGNHNDVFDTTQTIVTSLNEFNPALTADFPSLLNPEAHTSRPAISHSWTWVVRYEPQWAPDGVTKGVYTVNNQFPGPTIEVRSGDRIILTVKNELPNGETAAIHFHGIRHLGSNAMDGAIGVTQCPIPVNNSFTYDFTIDEKQSGTYWYGEMCILLSTSIEEPFFSLSRWHSHSGDQRADGLYGAFIIHKPTSPLYDSSVSSMGEHSTPQENPNADEEHLIMIGDWYHRTAHEMVDWYKSKKSVGWEPTPENVLFNGVNTFDCSRLIRLYECDLKKGRIPLIALNSDSRRRKKFRVINVGNLADIEVSVGSHTLIIVEADGSPVRVSPDPVSSVTMSPGQRYSFYIEYMGDTPINEGESFWMRMRVNKETLNMPNTLLNAEQFIPIFYNDPRYLPRASIPPTRDFSILSDTAQPSFDLFQLAPFEQVPLPAADIQIMIYINTMMLDRLGGIPYGYVNQSSWVPDLGTPMLLRNDLGKGMNANNKNKGAGGWATEHELVYVTDRRETKVIEIIINNLDDGPHPFHLHGHHFYPLKTFKSKIGWGSYDYKTGHDVPHFAPVLRDTMSIPRRGHAVIRFVADAPGMWLFHCHVLVHLSSG
;
A
#
# COMPACT_ATOMS: atom_id res chain seq x y z
N MET A 1 60.12 -35.51 30.76
CA MET A 1 60.93 -34.40 30.22
C MET A 1 60.02 -33.19 30.20
N LEU A 2 60.11 -32.37 31.26
CA LEU A 2 60.73 -31.04 31.20
C LEU A 2 59.83 -30.08 30.40
N CYS A 3 58.98 -29.32 31.10
CA CYS A 3 59.30 -27.97 31.62
C CYS A 3 58.88 -26.93 30.57
N THR A 4 58.09 -25.87 30.84
CA THR A 4 57.89 -25.13 32.10
C THR A 4 56.72 -24.13 31.91
N VAL A 5 55.72 -24.18 32.82
CA VAL A 5 55.08 -23.07 33.60
C VAL A 5 54.96 -21.69 32.93
N GLY A 6 53.83 -20.97 32.88
CA GLY A 6 52.60 -20.99 33.68
C GLY A 6 52.27 -19.57 34.18
N PHE A 7 50.98 -19.19 34.14
CA PHE A 7 50.27 -18.25 35.04
C PHE A 7 50.90 -16.88 35.38
N LEU A 8 50.19 -15.78 35.06
CA LEU A 8 49.57 -14.85 36.03
C LEU A 8 49.04 -13.57 35.34
N PHE A 9 47.75 -13.29 35.56
CA PHE A 9 47.09 -12.00 35.85
C PHE A 9 45.73 -11.83 35.15
N ALA A 10 44.78 -12.68 35.58
CA ALA A 10 43.44 -12.22 35.93
C ALA A 10 43.46 -11.93 37.43
N LEU A 11 43.29 -10.67 37.84
CA LEU A 11 42.85 -10.16 39.16
C LEU A 11 43.03 -8.62 39.19
N LEU A 12 42.05 -7.93 39.79
CA LEU A 12 41.85 -6.46 39.96
C LEU A 12 41.03 -5.84 38.81
N SER A 13 39.73 -5.57 38.95
CA SER A 13 39.10 -4.87 40.07
C SER A 13 37.71 -5.43 40.45
N GLU A 14 37.59 -5.87 41.71
CA GLU A 14 36.35 -5.82 42.48
C GLU A 14 36.65 -5.22 43.87
N ARG A 15 35.58 -4.66 44.48
CA ARG A 15 35.39 -4.09 45.84
C ARG A 15 35.53 -2.55 45.90
N ILE A 16 34.62 -1.77 46.52
CA ILE A 16 33.73 -1.96 47.70
C ILE A 16 32.50 -1.01 47.48
N TYR A 17 31.21 -1.28 47.73
CA TYR A 17 30.50 -1.59 49.00
C TYR A 17 29.12 -2.22 48.80
N ALA A 18 28.74 -3.02 49.80
CA ALA A 18 27.56 -3.88 49.90
C ALA A 18 26.29 -3.17 50.42
N LEU A 19 25.12 -3.71 50.07
CA LEU A 19 23.94 -3.77 50.96
C LEU A 19 23.10 -5.03 50.63
N GLN A 20 22.77 -5.75 51.72
CA GLN A 20 22.15 -7.07 51.86
C GLN A 20 20.94 -7.39 50.95
N VAL A 21 20.92 -8.61 50.40
CA VAL A 21 19.68 -9.31 50.00
C VAL A 21 19.44 -10.48 50.97
N PRO A 22 18.27 -10.62 51.62
CA PRO A 22 17.97 -11.73 52.54
C PRO A 22 17.69 -13.05 51.81
N GLU A 23 17.84 -14.17 52.52
CA GLU A 23 17.61 -15.54 52.05
C GLU A 23 16.20 -15.81 51.46
N PRO A 24 16.03 -16.83 50.59
CA PRO A 24 14.76 -17.13 49.96
C PRO A 24 13.76 -17.73 50.95
N VAL A 25 12.65 -17.03 51.17
CA VAL A 25 11.46 -17.57 51.82
C VAL A 25 10.79 -18.59 50.88
N ASN A 26 10.55 -19.77 51.43
CA ASN A 26 9.91 -20.91 50.79
C ASN A 26 8.44 -20.58 50.45
N HIS A 27 8.17 -20.01 49.27
CA HIS A 27 6.82 -19.84 48.76
C HIS A 27 6.37 -21.08 47.97
N LYS A 28 5.20 -21.60 48.33
CA LYS A 28 4.45 -22.62 47.59
C LYS A 28 4.49 -22.35 46.08
N PRO A 29 4.61 -23.38 45.22
CA PRO A 29 4.57 -23.18 43.79
C PRO A 29 3.26 -22.49 43.39
N PRO A 30 3.31 -21.43 42.55
CA PRO A 30 2.09 -20.82 42.04
C PRO A 30 1.32 -21.86 41.23
N THR A 31 0.02 -21.87 41.44
CA THR A 31 -0.95 -22.60 40.61
C THR A 31 -0.65 -22.33 39.15
N ARG A 32 -0.56 -23.41 38.36
CA ARG A 32 -0.43 -23.42 36.90
C ARG A 32 -1.25 -22.28 36.28
N PRO A 33 -0.67 -21.39 35.44
CA PRO A 33 -1.45 -20.34 34.80
C PRO A 33 -2.59 -20.99 34.01
N SER A 34 -3.82 -20.57 34.29
CA SER A 34 -4.97 -20.85 33.44
C SER A 34 -4.66 -20.29 32.05
N GLY A 35 -4.98 -21.04 30.99
CA GLY A 35 -4.91 -20.51 29.63
C GLY A 35 -5.78 -19.25 29.45
N PRO A 36 -5.71 -18.58 28.28
CA PRO A 36 -6.54 -17.41 28.00
C PRO A 36 -8.01 -17.72 28.25
N THR A 37 -8.72 -16.79 28.90
CA THR A 37 -10.13 -16.95 29.24
C THR A 37 -11.06 -16.69 28.06
N HIS A 38 -10.54 -16.08 26.98
CA HIS A 38 -11.27 -15.59 25.82
C HIS A 38 -12.34 -14.56 26.21
N THR A 39 -12.01 -13.72 27.20
CA THR A 39 -12.87 -12.66 27.71
C THR A 39 -12.07 -11.38 27.96
N ILE A 40 -12.76 -10.29 28.29
CA ILE A 40 -12.15 -9.02 28.70
C ILE A 40 -11.14 -9.16 29.87
N GLN A 41 -11.16 -10.26 30.64
CA GLN A 41 -10.19 -10.53 31.70
C GLN A 41 -8.76 -10.71 31.17
N ASP A 42 -8.61 -11.07 29.90
CA ASP A 42 -7.32 -11.28 29.24
C ASP A 42 -6.60 -9.95 28.94
N VAL A 43 -7.31 -8.82 29.00
CA VAL A 43 -6.70 -7.48 28.95
C VAL A 43 -5.93 -7.22 30.26
N GLU A 44 -4.64 -6.91 30.15
CA GLU A 44 -3.76 -6.54 31.25
C GLU A 44 -3.48 -5.03 31.31
N HIS A 45 -3.38 -4.38 30.14
CA HIS A 45 -3.02 -2.97 30.02
C HIS A 45 -3.99 -2.23 29.11
N VAL A 46 -4.39 -1.03 29.52
CA VAL A 46 -5.12 -0.07 28.68
C VAL A 46 -4.31 1.22 28.59
N VAL A 47 -4.04 1.65 27.37
CA VAL A 47 -3.31 2.88 27.04
C VAL A 47 -4.28 3.83 26.38
N LEU A 48 -4.44 5.02 26.94
CA LEU A 48 -5.30 6.08 26.41
C LEU A 48 -4.40 7.19 25.87
N PHE A 49 -4.60 7.54 24.60
CA PHE A 49 -3.85 8.57 23.91
C PHE A 49 -4.83 9.49 23.17
N MET A 50 -4.71 10.79 23.43
CA MET A 50 -5.57 11.81 22.85
C MET A 50 -4.74 12.80 22.02
N GLN A 51 -5.20 13.06 20.81
CA GLN A 51 -4.74 14.11 19.90
C GLN A 51 -5.78 15.24 19.86
N GLU A 52 -5.54 16.28 19.07
CA GLU A 52 -6.35 17.48 19.10
C GLU A 52 -7.05 17.81 17.77
N ASN A 53 -8.26 18.37 17.88
CA ASN A 53 -8.81 19.34 16.93
C ASN A 53 -9.07 18.79 15.51
N ARG A 54 -9.70 17.61 15.40
CA ARG A 54 -10.05 16.98 14.11
C ARG A 54 -11.45 16.38 14.13
N ALA A 55 -12.29 16.79 13.16
CA ALA A 55 -13.57 16.15 12.89
C ALA A 55 -13.39 14.78 12.19
N PHE A 56 -14.32 13.86 12.41
CA PHE A 56 -14.30 12.55 11.76
C PHE A 56 -14.41 12.69 10.23
N ASP A 57 -15.39 13.43 9.71
CA ASP A 57 -15.56 13.60 8.27
C ASP A 57 -14.40 14.33 7.58
N HIS A 58 -13.66 15.17 8.31
CA HIS A 58 -12.44 15.81 7.80
C HIS A 58 -11.37 14.79 7.42
N TYR A 59 -11.25 13.68 8.16
CA TYR A 59 -10.25 12.63 7.91
C TYR A 59 -10.82 11.42 7.17
N PHE A 60 -11.98 10.94 7.60
CA PHE A 60 -12.52 9.66 7.16
C PHE A 60 -13.84 9.79 6.43
N GLY A 61 -14.35 11.00 6.17
CA GLY A 61 -15.63 11.18 5.46
C GLY A 61 -15.67 10.54 4.07
N THR A 62 -14.50 10.33 3.45
CA THR A 62 -14.33 9.62 2.18
C THR A 62 -14.11 8.11 2.33
N MET A 63 -13.80 7.60 3.51
CA MET A 63 -13.37 6.21 3.72
C MET A 63 -14.49 5.23 3.40
N ALA A 64 -14.14 4.14 2.70
CA ALA A 64 -15.09 3.07 2.47
C ALA A 64 -15.51 2.42 3.79
N GLY A 65 -16.79 2.17 4.00
CA GLY A 65 -17.23 1.59 5.29
C GLY A 65 -17.97 2.53 6.23
N VAL A 66 -17.74 3.83 6.16
CA VAL A 66 -18.16 4.75 7.23
C VAL A 66 -19.42 5.52 6.87
N ARG A 67 -20.11 6.06 7.88
CA ARG A 67 -21.17 7.05 7.68
C ARG A 67 -20.54 8.41 7.35
N GLY A 68 -20.11 8.56 6.11
CA GLY A 68 -19.45 9.76 5.60
C GLY A 68 -20.30 10.47 4.55
N PHE A 69 -19.68 10.96 3.48
CA PHE A 69 -20.35 11.77 2.46
C PHE A 69 -21.39 11.02 1.59
N GLY A 70 -21.48 9.71 1.73
CA GLY A 70 -22.46 8.84 1.04
C GLY A 70 -23.62 8.40 1.92
N ASP A 71 -23.90 9.10 3.02
CA ASP A 71 -24.97 8.76 3.98
C ASP A 71 -26.37 8.81 3.32
N PRO A 72 -27.09 7.66 3.19
CA PRO A 72 -28.45 7.63 2.65
C PRO A 72 -29.53 8.21 3.58
N ASN A 73 -29.22 8.46 4.86
CA ASN A 73 -30.08 9.12 5.83
C ASN A 73 -29.43 10.40 6.38
N VAL A 74 -28.77 11.17 5.51
CA VAL A 74 -28.32 12.52 5.86
C VAL A 74 -29.47 13.33 6.48
N ALA A 75 -29.17 14.15 7.49
CA ALA A 75 -30.13 15.04 8.08
C ALA A 75 -30.67 16.04 7.04
N ILE A 76 -31.99 16.20 7.00
CA ILE A 76 -32.65 17.22 6.17
C ILE A 76 -32.96 18.41 7.05
N THR A 77 -32.34 19.54 6.72
CA THR A 77 -32.53 20.83 7.41
C THR A 77 -33.98 21.30 7.35
N ARG A 78 -34.37 22.24 8.23
CA ARG A 78 -35.69 22.90 8.19
C ARG A 78 -36.03 23.56 6.85
N GLU A 79 -35.03 23.84 6.02
CA GLU A 79 -35.19 24.42 4.68
C GLU A 79 -35.36 23.36 3.58
N GLY A 80 -35.42 22.07 3.95
CA GLY A 80 -35.64 20.96 3.03
C GLY A 80 -34.40 20.55 2.24
N LYS A 81 -33.20 21.00 2.62
CA LYS A 81 -31.92 20.60 2.01
C LYS A 81 -31.15 19.64 2.93
N PRO A 82 -30.39 18.68 2.40
CA PRO A 82 -29.41 17.93 3.18
C PRO A 82 -28.42 18.85 3.92
N SER A 83 -28.00 18.45 5.12
CA SER A 83 -27.03 19.18 5.94
C SER A 83 -25.70 19.41 5.22
N TRP A 84 -25.34 18.62 4.20
CA TRP A 84 -24.17 18.89 3.35
C TRP A 84 -24.16 20.30 2.73
N TYR A 85 -25.34 20.87 2.44
CA TYR A 85 -25.46 22.20 1.87
C TYR A 85 -25.36 23.28 2.95
N GLN A 86 -24.15 23.80 3.12
CA GLN A 86 -23.87 24.89 4.05
C GLN A 86 -24.20 26.23 3.41
N LYS A 87 -24.87 27.12 4.14
CA LYS A 87 -25.29 28.41 3.59
C LYS A 87 -24.11 29.32 3.27
N VAL A 88 -24.30 30.16 2.26
CA VAL A 88 -23.37 31.21 1.86
C VAL A 88 -24.16 32.49 1.61
N ASP A 89 -23.75 33.57 2.29
CA ASP A 89 -24.29 34.90 2.07
C ASP A 89 -23.37 35.76 1.17
N SER A 90 -23.85 36.97 0.87
CA SER A 90 -23.14 37.92 0.02
C SER A 90 -21.86 38.49 0.64
N SER A 91 -21.62 38.28 1.94
CA SER A 91 -20.37 38.65 2.60
C SER A 91 -19.24 37.68 2.28
N LEU A 92 -19.57 36.41 2.03
CA LEU A 92 -18.65 35.36 1.60
C LEU A 92 -18.50 35.33 0.08
N SER A 93 -19.62 35.20 -0.65
CA SER A 93 -19.60 35.13 -2.11
C SER A 93 -20.98 35.35 -2.74
N ASN A 94 -21.02 36.02 -3.89
CA ASN A 94 -22.22 36.14 -4.72
C ASN A 94 -22.30 35.07 -5.83
N LYS A 95 -21.34 34.14 -5.90
CA LYS A 95 -21.30 33.10 -6.95
C LYS A 95 -22.24 31.93 -6.68
N THR A 96 -22.57 31.66 -5.41
CA THR A 96 -23.42 30.55 -4.97
C THR A 96 -24.15 30.94 -3.68
N THR A 97 -25.24 30.26 -3.37
CA THR A 97 -25.99 30.39 -2.10
C THR A 97 -25.70 29.26 -1.11
N ALA A 98 -24.89 28.27 -1.51
CA ALA A 98 -24.44 27.19 -0.65
C ALA A 98 -23.06 26.65 -1.06
N LEU A 99 -22.33 26.11 -0.08
CA LEU A 99 -21.12 25.29 -0.26
C LEU A 99 -21.41 23.85 0.17
N LEU A 100 -20.70 22.91 -0.45
CA LEU A 100 -20.61 21.51 -0.02
C LEU A 100 -19.23 21.27 0.62
N PRO A 101 -18.99 20.10 1.26
CA PRO A 101 -17.65 19.66 1.60
C PRO A 101 -16.71 19.70 0.38
N PHE A 102 -15.43 19.95 0.59
CA PHE A 102 -14.46 19.98 -0.53
C PHE A 102 -13.09 19.44 -0.15
N TYR A 103 -12.48 18.78 -1.13
CA TYR A 103 -11.13 18.28 -1.01
C TYR A 103 -10.14 19.45 -0.97
N LEU A 104 -9.38 19.56 0.13
CA LEU A 104 -8.44 20.66 0.34
C LEU A 104 -7.33 20.73 -0.71
N ASN A 105 -6.87 19.57 -1.19
CA ASN A 105 -5.74 19.45 -2.12
C ASN A 105 -6.17 19.25 -3.58
N ALA A 106 -7.41 19.63 -3.95
CA ALA A 106 -7.97 19.37 -5.28
C ALA A 106 -7.15 19.95 -6.45
N ALA A 107 -6.47 21.09 -6.25
CA ALA A 107 -5.63 21.70 -7.27
C ALA A 107 -4.20 21.09 -7.36
N GLY A 108 -3.85 20.16 -6.46
CA GLY A 108 -2.55 19.51 -6.42
C GLY A 108 -1.37 20.44 -6.11
N GLY A 109 -0.16 20.04 -6.52
CA GLY A 109 1.06 20.80 -6.30
C GLY A 109 1.42 20.95 -4.82
N ASN A 110 1.82 22.17 -4.42
CA ASN A 110 2.29 22.45 -3.07
C ASN A 110 1.17 22.47 -2.01
N LEU A 111 -0.11 22.36 -2.40
CA LEU A 111 -1.22 22.32 -1.44
C LEU A 111 -1.10 21.16 -0.46
N THR A 112 -0.65 19.99 -0.95
CA THR A 112 -0.38 18.81 -0.12
C THR A 112 0.57 19.07 1.05
N GLN A 113 1.45 20.07 0.93
CA GLN A 113 2.36 20.52 1.97
C GLN A 113 1.79 21.72 2.74
N SER A 114 1.17 22.69 2.05
CA SER A 114 0.69 23.92 2.70
C SER A 114 -0.51 23.66 3.60
N THR A 115 -1.44 22.80 3.21
CA THR A 115 -2.64 22.54 3.99
C THR A 115 -2.33 21.80 5.29
N GLN A 116 -1.19 21.11 5.40
CA GLN A 116 -0.80 20.44 6.64
C GLN A 116 -0.77 21.43 7.81
N CYS A 117 -0.27 22.65 7.60
CA CYS A 117 -0.25 23.70 8.62
C CYS A 117 -1.42 24.70 8.54
N MET A 118 -2.52 24.34 7.89
CA MET A 118 -3.68 25.23 7.80
C MET A 118 -4.58 25.15 9.04
N THR A 119 -5.21 26.27 9.33
CA THR A 119 -6.35 26.35 10.25
C THR A 119 -7.65 26.43 9.46
N ALA A 120 -8.72 25.89 10.02
CA ALA A 120 -10.05 25.99 9.41
C ALA A 120 -10.86 27.13 10.03
N GLY A 121 -11.36 26.88 11.24
CA GLY A 121 -12.28 27.74 11.96
C GLY A 121 -11.93 27.86 13.44
N SER A 122 -12.91 28.26 14.23
CA SER A 122 -12.84 28.33 15.69
C SER A 122 -13.47 27.10 16.30
N ASN A 123 -12.84 26.56 17.33
CA ASN A 123 -13.41 25.54 18.20
C ASN A 123 -14.19 26.13 19.40
N GLY A 124 -14.31 27.45 19.48
CA GLY A 124 -14.98 28.13 20.57
C GLY A 124 -16.48 27.79 20.62
N TRP A 125 -17.01 27.73 21.85
CA TRP A 125 -18.41 27.44 22.15
C TRP A 125 -19.40 28.12 21.19
N THR A 126 -19.31 29.45 21.05
CA THR A 126 -20.27 30.24 20.26
C THR A 126 -20.24 29.86 18.77
N ALA A 127 -19.06 29.75 18.16
CA ALA A 127 -18.94 29.51 16.72
C ALA A 127 -19.49 28.12 16.34
N ASN A 128 -19.16 27.10 17.13
CA ASN A 128 -19.63 25.74 16.91
C ASN A 128 -21.14 25.57 17.15
N HIS A 129 -21.70 26.22 18.18
CA HIS A 129 -23.15 26.20 18.42
C HIS A 129 -23.92 27.00 17.36
N ASP A 130 -23.38 28.13 16.90
CA ASP A 130 -24.00 28.90 15.81
C ASP A 130 -23.95 28.11 14.48
N ALA A 131 -22.85 27.40 14.20
CA ALA A 131 -22.73 26.51 13.04
C ALA A 131 -23.71 25.33 13.08
N LEU A 132 -23.92 24.74 14.26
CA LEU A 132 -24.92 23.69 14.50
C LEU A 132 -26.35 24.15 14.21
N ASN A 133 -26.65 25.44 14.37
CA ASN A 133 -27.92 26.06 14.00
C ASN A 133 -29.17 25.30 14.50
N ASN A 134 -29.26 25.10 15.82
CA ASN A 134 -30.36 24.37 16.47
C ASN A 134 -30.51 22.91 15.96
N ASN A 135 -29.42 22.24 15.56
CA ASN A 135 -29.38 20.91 14.94
C ASN A 135 -29.82 20.86 13.46
N ASP A 136 -29.73 21.97 12.72
CA ASP A 136 -29.74 21.90 11.24
C ASP A 136 -28.34 21.59 10.67
N ASN A 137 -27.28 21.86 11.45
CA ASN A 137 -25.88 21.61 11.11
C ASN A 137 -25.47 22.15 9.72
N ASN A 138 -25.92 23.36 9.37
CA ASN A 138 -25.83 23.92 8.02
C ASN A 138 -25.25 25.34 7.93
N LEU A 139 -24.66 25.85 9.01
CA LEU A 139 -24.09 27.20 9.07
C LEU A 139 -22.56 27.23 9.30
N TRP A 140 -21.83 26.14 9.07
CA TRP A 140 -20.38 26.11 9.24
C TRP A 140 -19.66 27.17 8.40
N ALA A 141 -20.06 27.35 7.14
CA ALA A 141 -19.42 28.33 6.27
C ALA A 141 -19.64 29.78 6.72
N GLU A 142 -20.84 30.14 7.20
CA GLU A 142 -21.21 31.51 7.60
C GLU A 142 -20.86 31.86 9.04
N LYS A 143 -20.98 30.89 9.96
CA LYS A 143 -20.87 31.12 11.41
C LYS A 143 -19.57 30.63 12.02
N ASN A 144 -18.84 29.80 11.28
CA ASN A 144 -17.50 29.41 11.66
C ASN A 144 -16.50 29.85 10.58
N SER A 145 -16.24 29.00 9.60
CA SER A 145 -15.35 29.28 8.47
C SER A 145 -15.73 28.43 7.27
N PRO A 146 -15.65 28.93 6.02
CA PRO A 146 -15.79 28.10 4.83
C PRO A 146 -14.78 26.94 4.78
N PHE A 147 -13.60 27.10 5.39
CA PHE A 147 -12.58 26.05 5.46
C PHE A 147 -12.93 24.90 6.40
N SER A 148 -13.90 25.09 7.31
CA SER A 148 -14.42 24.00 8.16
C SER A 148 -14.89 22.81 7.34
N LEU A 149 -15.33 23.06 6.10
CA LEU A 149 -15.83 22.06 5.14
C LEU A 149 -14.74 21.32 4.36
N GLY A 150 -13.48 21.66 4.60
CA GLY A 150 -12.35 20.99 3.98
C GLY A 150 -12.19 19.57 4.50
N PHE A 151 -11.89 18.62 3.62
CA PHE A 151 -11.52 17.25 3.99
C PHE A 151 -10.24 16.79 3.30
N TYR A 152 -9.61 15.78 3.89
CA TYR A 152 -8.48 15.04 3.36
C TYR A 152 -8.89 13.70 2.75
N LYS A 153 -8.02 13.16 1.90
CA LYS A 153 -8.12 11.80 1.36
C LYS A 153 -7.05 10.90 1.98
N ARG A 154 -7.18 9.60 1.72
CA ARG A 154 -6.23 8.58 2.16
C ARG A 154 -4.77 8.91 1.84
N GLU A 155 -4.51 9.44 0.64
CA GLU A 155 -3.16 9.83 0.22
C GLU A 155 -2.56 10.97 1.06
N ASP A 156 -3.39 11.81 1.68
CA ASP A 156 -2.94 12.89 2.55
C ASP A 156 -2.73 12.40 4.00
N LEU A 157 -3.38 11.32 4.41
CA LEU A 157 -3.36 10.75 5.76
C LEU A 157 -3.02 9.24 5.78
N PRO A 158 -1.89 8.81 5.20
CA PRO A 158 -1.60 7.39 4.98
C PRO A 158 -1.49 6.59 6.28
N ILE A 159 -1.03 7.19 7.37
CA ILE A 159 -0.88 6.53 8.68
C ILE A 159 -2.25 6.33 9.34
N HIS A 160 -3.06 7.38 9.43
CA HIS A 160 -4.39 7.32 10.04
C HIS A 160 -5.26 6.28 9.33
N PHE A 161 -5.24 6.27 7.99
CA PHE A 161 -5.96 5.26 7.20
C PHE A 161 -5.37 3.86 7.39
N ALA A 162 -4.05 3.69 7.44
CA ALA A 162 -3.46 2.37 7.68
C ALA A 162 -3.84 1.79 9.05
N ILE A 163 -3.88 2.61 10.10
CA ILE A 163 -4.32 2.18 11.44
C ILE A 163 -5.82 1.85 11.42
N ALA A 164 -6.65 2.70 10.83
CA ALA A 164 -8.10 2.51 10.75
C ALA A 164 -8.54 1.31 9.87
N GLU A 165 -7.74 0.93 8.87
CA GLU A 165 -7.96 -0.30 8.09
C GLU A 165 -7.43 -1.55 8.78
N ALA A 166 -6.42 -1.39 9.63
CA ALA A 166 -5.91 -2.50 10.41
C ALA A 166 -6.79 -2.84 11.61
N TYR A 167 -7.43 -1.86 12.23
CA TYR A 167 -8.12 -2.03 13.51
C TYR A 167 -9.56 -1.52 13.50
N THR A 168 -10.32 -1.77 14.57
CA THR A 168 -11.69 -1.28 14.69
C THR A 168 -11.72 0.25 14.78
N LEU A 169 -12.40 0.88 13.82
CA LEU A 169 -12.66 2.33 13.75
C LEU A 169 -14.02 2.66 14.39
N GLY A 170 -14.08 3.67 15.25
CA GLY A 170 -15.31 4.19 15.85
C GLY A 170 -15.96 5.26 14.98
N ASP A 171 -17.04 4.89 14.28
CA ASP A 171 -17.76 5.74 13.33
C ASP A 171 -18.76 6.70 14.01
N MET A 172 -19.12 6.42 15.26
CA MET A 172 -20.08 7.20 16.06
C MET A 172 -19.46 7.64 17.39
N TYR A 173 -18.14 7.80 17.41
CA TYR A 173 -17.42 8.38 18.53
C TYR A 173 -17.42 9.91 18.40
N ALA A 174 -17.82 10.62 19.44
CA ALA A 174 -18.00 12.07 19.42
C ALA A 174 -17.22 12.77 20.53
N GLU A 175 -16.98 14.06 20.33
CA GLU A 175 -16.54 14.94 21.42
C GLU A 175 -17.57 14.89 22.54
N SER A 176 -17.11 14.99 23.79
CA SER A 176 -18.02 14.89 24.91
C SER A 176 -18.92 16.12 25.04
N VAL A 177 -18.45 17.30 24.66
CA VAL A 177 -19.20 18.56 24.72
C VAL A 177 -18.80 19.41 23.53
N ILE A 178 -19.75 20.13 22.92
CA ILE A 178 -19.48 21.09 21.83
C ILE A 178 -18.80 22.33 22.42
N ALA A 179 -17.50 22.22 22.69
CA ALA A 179 -16.70 23.24 23.34
C ALA A 179 -15.22 23.04 22.98
N SER A 180 -14.38 23.97 23.42
CA SER A 180 -12.93 23.93 23.20
C SER A 180 -12.24 22.72 23.87
N THR A 181 -10.94 22.58 23.67
CA THR A 181 -10.05 21.52 24.18
C THR A 181 -10.29 21.16 25.65
N ASP A 182 -10.25 22.15 26.57
CA ASP A 182 -10.19 21.88 28.01
C ASP A 182 -11.44 21.16 28.54
N PRO A 183 -12.68 21.62 28.24
CA PRO A 183 -13.88 20.87 28.58
C PRO A 183 -13.84 19.40 28.17
N ASN A 184 -13.36 19.09 26.96
CA ASN A 184 -13.32 17.72 26.44
C ASN A 184 -12.24 16.87 27.13
N ARG A 185 -11.06 17.43 27.43
CA ARG A 185 -10.02 16.75 28.22
C ARG A 185 -10.43 16.56 29.69
N VAL A 186 -11.15 17.51 30.28
CA VAL A 186 -11.77 17.39 31.60
C VAL A 186 -12.79 16.24 31.61
N MET A 187 -13.64 16.16 30.58
CA MET A 187 -14.58 15.03 30.41
C MET A 187 -13.84 13.69 30.29
N TRP A 188 -12.72 13.65 29.55
CA TRP A 188 -11.93 12.45 29.36
C TRP A 188 -11.32 11.90 30.65
N ILE A 189 -10.84 12.78 31.54
CA ILE A 189 -10.16 12.36 32.78
C ILE A 189 -11.09 12.23 33.99
N SER A 190 -12.22 12.93 34.00
CA SER A 190 -13.11 13.01 35.17
C SER A 190 -14.56 12.61 34.88
N GLY A 191 -15.00 12.63 33.62
CA GLY A 191 -16.36 12.28 33.24
C GLY A 191 -17.40 13.38 33.45
N SER A 192 -16.99 14.58 33.86
CA SER A 192 -17.90 15.73 34.05
C SER A 192 -17.18 17.07 33.87
N VAL A 193 -17.91 18.06 33.36
CA VAL A 193 -17.52 19.49 33.33
C VAL A 193 -18.34 20.31 34.34
N ASN A 194 -18.95 19.67 35.33
CA ASN A 194 -19.78 20.29 36.38
C ASN A 194 -20.94 21.17 35.85
N ILE A 195 -21.65 20.68 34.84
CA ILE A 195 -22.86 21.35 34.37
C ILE A 195 -23.95 21.38 35.44
N PRO A 196 -24.84 22.41 35.45
CA PRO A 196 -25.95 22.46 36.39
C PRO A 196 -26.85 21.22 36.25
N GLY A 197 -27.19 20.60 37.38
CA GLY A 197 -27.96 19.34 37.41
C GLY A 197 -27.12 18.07 37.26
N GLY A 198 -25.80 18.19 37.08
CA GLY A 198 -24.84 17.09 37.21
C GLY A 198 -24.66 16.61 38.66
N PRO A 199 -23.91 15.52 38.88
CA PRO A 199 -23.68 14.96 40.21
C PRO A 199 -22.72 15.80 41.08
N GLN A 200 -21.97 16.74 40.49
CA GLN A 200 -21.07 17.66 41.19
C GLN A 200 -21.81 18.88 41.71
N LYS A 201 -21.23 19.52 42.73
CA LYS A 201 -21.78 20.75 43.31
C LYS A 201 -21.13 21.98 42.68
N PRO A 202 -21.85 23.12 42.56
CA PRO A 202 -21.29 24.35 42.00
C PRO A 202 -20.02 24.86 42.72
N GLU A 203 -19.86 24.55 44.01
CA GLU A 203 -18.68 24.98 44.79
C GLU A 203 -17.40 24.18 44.44
N GLN A 204 -17.54 23.10 43.66
CA GLN A 204 -16.42 22.27 43.21
C GLN A 204 -15.77 22.78 41.91
N GLY A 205 -16.18 23.96 41.42
CA GLY A 205 -15.82 24.54 40.13
C GLY A 205 -17.09 24.83 39.33
N GLY A 206 -17.14 25.88 38.51
CA GLY A 206 -18.30 26.16 37.67
C GLY A 206 -18.31 25.28 36.42
N PRO A 207 -19.36 25.35 35.58
CA PRO A 207 -19.40 24.63 34.32
C PRO A 207 -18.18 24.98 33.44
N THR A 208 -17.32 24.02 33.13
CA THR A 208 -16.15 24.22 32.25
C THR A 208 -16.62 24.21 30.80
N VAL A 209 -16.59 25.36 30.12
CA VAL A 209 -17.14 25.53 28.77
C VAL A 209 -16.15 26.15 27.77
N ASP A 210 -14.97 26.56 28.22
CA ASP A 210 -13.88 27.13 27.43
C ASP A 210 -12.53 26.80 28.07
N ASN A 211 -11.44 27.29 27.46
CA ASN A 211 -10.07 27.08 27.92
C ASN A 211 -9.62 28.13 28.97
N ASN A 212 -10.53 28.67 29.79
CA ASN A 212 -10.15 29.67 30.78
C ASN A 212 -9.61 29.02 32.06
N GLU A 213 -8.31 29.23 32.29
CA GLU A 213 -7.57 28.70 33.44
C GLU A 213 -7.27 29.76 34.51
N THR A 214 -7.93 30.91 34.45
CA THR A 214 -7.70 31.99 35.42
C THR A 214 -8.33 31.63 36.77
N PRO A 215 -7.55 31.61 37.90
CA PRO A 215 -8.12 31.35 39.22
C PRO A 215 -9.26 32.29 39.57
N GLY A 216 -10.41 31.72 39.96
CA GLY A 216 -11.67 32.42 40.12
C GLY A 216 -12.73 31.90 39.15
N CYS A 217 -13.88 32.57 39.10
CA CYS A 217 -14.92 32.34 38.11
C CYS A 217 -14.99 33.55 37.19
N ASP A 218 -15.49 33.34 35.97
CA ASP A 218 -15.87 34.45 35.12
C ASP A 218 -17.07 35.23 35.73
N SER A 219 -17.50 36.31 35.05
CA SER A 219 -18.61 37.14 35.53
C SER A 219 -19.98 36.45 35.49
N THR A 220 -20.10 35.31 34.80
CA THR A 220 -21.34 34.53 34.67
C THR A 220 -21.39 33.31 35.60
N GLY A 221 -20.29 33.01 36.29
CA GLY A 221 -20.15 31.83 37.15
C GLY A 221 -19.82 30.55 36.40
N VAL A 222 -19.37 30.64 35.15
CA VAL A 222 -18.86 29.53 34.34
C VAL A 222 -17.33 29.56 34.30
N SER A 223 -16.74 28.45 33.85
CA SER A 223 -15.30 28.24 33.71
C SER A 223 -14.51 28.66 34.96
N CYS A 224 -14.94 28.16 36.12
CA CYS A 224 -14.23 28.46 37.37
C CYS A 224 -13.05 27.52 37.57
N PHE A 225 -11.92 28.09 37.97
CA PHE A 225 -10.67 27.40 38.23
C PHE A 225 -10.14 27.71 39.65
N PRO A 226 -9.48 26.76 40.36
CA PRO A 226 -9.20 25.38 39.97
C PRO A 226 -10.42 24.45 40.14
N LEU A 227 -10.38 23.31 39.44
CA LEU A 227 -11.41 22.27 39.50
C LEU A 227 -11.23 21.40 40.76
N LYS A 228 -12.32 20.97 41.40
CA LYS A 228 -12.27 20.33 42.75
C LYS A 228 -13.08 19.05 42.91
N TRP A 229 -13.69 18.54 41.84
CA TRP A 229 -14.26 17.19 41.88
C TRP A 229 -13.19 16.13 41.63
N SER A 230 -13.48 14.89 41.97
CA SER A 230 -12.51 13.80 41.83
C SER A 230 -12.35 13.36 40.38
N THR A 231 -11.12 13.01 40.02
CA THR A 231 -10.73 12.49 38.71
C THR A 231 -10.70 10.96 38.71
N PHE A 232 -10.75 10.33 37.54
CA PHE A 232 -10.64 8.88 37.45
C PHE A 232 -9.28 8.33 37.93
N PRO A 233 -8.11 8.97 37.66
CA PRO A 233 -6.84 8.56 38.26
C PRO A 233 -6.81 8.55 39.79
N GLU A 234 -7.54 9.44 40.46
CA GLU A 234 -7.70 9.37 41.93
C GLU A 234 -8.47 8.12 42.35
N HIS A 235 -9.55 7.78 41.63
CA HIS A 235 -10.31 6.55 41.89
C HIS A 235 -9.46 5.29 41.64
N LEU A 236 -8.62 5.28 40.61
CA LEU A 236 -7.63 4.22 40.36
C LEU A 236 -6.60 4.13 41.50
N GLN A 237 -6.08 5.28 41.96
CA GLN A 237 -5.12 5.35 43.06
C GLN A 237 -5.72 4.83 44.37
N ALA A 238 -6.97 5.21 44.68
CA ALA A 238 -7.69 4.77 45.87
C ALA A 238 -7.97 3.26 45.84
N ALA A 239 -8.23 2.69 44.67
CA ALA A 239 -8.44 1.26 44.45
C ALA A 239 -7.14 0.44 44.32
N ASN A 240 -5.97 1.07 44.50
CA ASN A 240 -4.65 0.45 44.32
C ASN A 240 -4.46 -0.18 42.91
N VAL A 241 -5.08 0.42 41.90
CA VAL A 241 -4.85 0.09 40.49
C VAL A 241 -3.65 0.92 40.02
N SER A 242 -2.63 0.25 39.46
CA SER A 242 -1.46 0.94 38.92
C SER A 242 -1.84 1.81 37.73
N TRP A 243 -1.46 3.07 37.74
CA TRP A 243 -1.62 3.99 36.62
C TRP A 243 -0.42 4.93 36.51
N GLN A 244 -0.21 5.49 35.32
CA GLN A 244 0.81 6.50 35.05
C GLN A 244 0.37 7.40 33.90
N LEU A 245 0.60 8.71 34.02
CA LEU A 245 0.54 9.63 32.90
C LEU A 245 1.97 9.90 32.40
N TYR A 246 2.15 9.77 31.10
CA TYR A 246 3.39 10.06 30.37
C TYR A 246 3.13 11.31 29.52
N GLN A 247 3.95 12.34 29.73
CA GLN A 247 3.83 13.62 29.04
C GLN A 247 5.21 14.21 28.76
N ASP A 248 5.34 14.91 27.65
CA ASP A 248 6.49 15.76 27.40
C ASP A 248 6.46 17.01 28.29
N ARG A 249 7.58 17.76 28.34
CA ARG A 249 7.70 19.00 29.12
C ARG A 249 6.84 20.11 28.57
N ASP A 250 6.82 20.23 27.24
CA ASP A 250 5.95 21.13 26.54
C ASP A 250 4.80 20.32 25.95
N ASN A 251 3.75 20.21 26.75
CA ASN A 251 2.61 19.35 26.46
C ASN A 251 1.40 20.17 26.00
N PHE A 252 1.58 21.45 25.62
CA PHE A 252 0.50 22.35 25.22
C PHE A 252 -0.63 22.55 26.24
N ASP A 253 -0.34 22.35 27.53
CA ASP A 253 -1.33 22.30 28.62
C ASP A 253 -2.39 21.18 28.49
N ASP A 254 -2.14 20.20 27.63
CA ASP A 254 -3.08 19.11 27.35
C ASP A 254 -3.27 18.10 28.49
N ASN A 255 -2.58 18.30 29.63
CA ASN A 255 -2.73 17.46 30.80
C ASN A 255 -3.79 18.03 31.76
N PRO A 256 -5.06 17.59 31.68
CA PRO A 256 -6.14 18.16 32.46
C PRO A 256 -5.97 17.95 33.97
N LEU A 257 -5.12 17.00 34.40
CA LEU A 257 -4.87 16.79 35.83
C LEU A 257 -4.24 18.02 36.48
N ALA A 258 -3.48 18.82 35.74
CA ALA A 258 -2.87 20.05 36.25
C ALA A 258 -3.91 21.11 36.66
N TRP A 259 -5.14 21.01 36.16
CA TRP A 259 -6.24 21.95 36.43
C TRP A 259 -7.00 21.66 37.73
N PHE A 260 -6.79 20.49 38.31
CA PHE A 260 -7.46 20.06 39.53
C PHE A 260 -6.66 20.44 40.78
N GLU A 261 -7.33 21.08 41.75
CA GLU A 261 -6.73 21.61 42.98
C GLU A 261 -5.91 20.53 43.73
N GLN A 262 -6.41 19.29 43.76
CA GLN A 262 -5.75 18.17 44.41
C GLN A 262 -4.41 17.76 43.76
N PHE A 263 -4.18 18.03 42.47
CA PHE A 263 -2.91 17.77 41.80
C PHE A 263 -1.97 18.97 41.91
N GLN A 264 -2.50 20.19 41.85
CA GLN A 264 -1.74 21.43 42.06
C GLN A 264 -1.12 21.50 43.46
N THR A 265 -1.88 21.05 44.47
CA THR A 265 -1.48 21.10 45.88
C THR A 265 -0.86 19.79 46.39
N ALA A 266 -0.77 18.76 45.53
CA ALA A 266 -0.20 17.47 45.88
C ALA A 266 1.26 17.62 46.35
N PRO A 267 1.65 17.05 47.51
CA PRO A 267 3.06 17.02 47.90
C PRO A 267 3.89 16.35 46.81
N ALA A 268 5.08 16.87 46.52
CA ALA A 268 5.93 16.38 45.42
C ALA A 268 6.20 14.86 45.45
N GLN A 269 6.24 14.26 46.64
CA GLN A 269 6.48 12.82 46.83
C GLN A 269 5.19 11.97 46.86
N SER A 270 4.03 12.59 46.74
CA SER A 270 2.74 11.88 46.71
C SER A 270 2.54 11.14 45.38
N PRO A 271 1.77 10.04 45.36
CA PRO A 271 1.46 9.35 44.11
C PRO A 271 0.77 10.23 43.06
N LEU A 272 -0.09 11.17 43.46
CA LEU A 272 -0.76 12.08 42.54
C LEU A 272 0.25 12.98 41.82
N ALA A 273 1.20 13.57 42.55
CA ALA A 273 2.27 14.37 41.96
C ALA A 273 3.19 13.53 41.07
N GLN A 274 3.66 12.38 41.57
CA GLN A 274 4.63 11.52 40.89
C GLN A 274 4.07 10.82 39.64
N LYS A 275 2.74 10.58 39.58
CA LYS A 275 2.12 9.85 38.47
C LYS A 275 1.32 10.73 37.52
N GLY A 276 0.78 11.86 37.99
CA GLY A 276 -0.08 12.74 37.21
C GLY A 276 0.62 13.95 36.61
N VAL A 277 1.63 14.52 37.29
CA VAL A 277 2.21 15.84 36.95
C VAL A 277 3.75 15.89 37.07
N SER A 278 4.42 14.76 36.86
CA SER A 278 5.89 14.61 37.05
C SER A 278 6.73 14.69 35.75
N PHE A 279 6.11 14.96 34.59
CA PHE A 279 6.79 15.17 33.30
C PHE A 279 7.85 14.10 32.95
N LEU A 280 7.47 12.82 33.01
CA LEU A 280 8.39 11.70 32.76
C LEU A 280 8.96 11.64 31.33
N GLY A 281 8.33 12.30 30.37
CA GLY A 281 8.62 12.16 28.94
C GLY A 281 8.06 10.89 28.31
N LEU A 282 7.93 10.88 26.99
CA LEU A 282 7.45 9.73 26.23
C LEU A 282 8.48 8.60 26.12
N ASP A 283 9.77 8.89 26.27
CA ASP A 283 10.83 7.86 26.36
C ASP A 283 10.56 6.86 27.49
N ALA A 284 10.02 7.32 28.61
CA ALA A 284 9.64 6.45 29.73
C ALA A 284 8.47 5.52 29.36
N PHE A 285 7.53 5.99 28.54
CA PHE A 285 6.46 5.16 27.99
C PHE A 285 7.02 4.11 27.03
N PHE A 286 7.86 4.52 26.08
CA PHE A 286 8.47 3.61 25.10
C PHE A 286 9.33 2.54 25.78
N ALA A 287 10.11 2.91 26.80
CA ALA A 287 10.88 1.97 27.60
C ALA A 287 9.98 0.99 28.38
N ALA A 288 8.88 1.47 28.97
CA ALA A 288 7.92 0.62 29.69
C ALA A 288 7.19 -0.34 28.74
N ALA A 289 6.80 0.12 27.54
CA ALA A 289 6.19 -0.71 26.51
C ALA A 289 7.15 -1.80 26.01
N ALA A 290 8.40 -1.43 25.70
CA ALA A 290 9.43 -2.37 25.25
C ALA A 290 9.77 -3.43 26.31
N ASN A 291 9.76 -3.06 27.59
CA ASN A 291 10.00 -3.97 28.70
C ASN A 291 8.76 -4.80 29.11
N GLY A 292 7.59 -4.53 28.52
CA GLY A 292 6.33 -5.17 28.92
C GLY A 292 5.92 -4.83 30.36
N SER A 293 6.30 -3.65 30.84
CA SER A 293 6.15 -3.19 32.23
C SER A 293 5.21 -2.00 32.38
N LEU A 294 4.35 -1.75 31.38
CA LEU A 294 3.32 -0.70 31.47
C LEU A 294 2.44 -0.91 32.71
N PRO A 295 1.93 0.16 33.34
CA PRO A 295 0.90 0.02 34.36
C PRO A 295 -0.40 -0.51 33.72
N LYS A 296 -1.35 -0.91 34.57
CA LYS A 296 -2.71 -1.25 34.13
C LYS A 296 -3.36 -0.15 33.29
N VAL A 297 -3.24 1.12 33.69
CA VAL A 297 -3.76 2.26 32.92
C VAL A 297 -2.63 3.25 32.61
N SER A 298 -2.40 3.53 31.33
CA SER A 298 -1.43 4.54 30.90
C SER A 298 -2.15 5.68 30.18
N TYR A 299 -1.80 6.92 30.49
CA TYR A 299 -2.24 8.11 29.74
C TYR A 299 -1.04 8.68 28.99
N ILE A 300 -1.25 9.09 27.74
CA ILE A 300 -0.22 9.71 26.91
C ILE A 300 -0.68 11.11 26.53
N ILE A 301 0.17 12.09 26.84
CA ILE A 301 0.05 13.47 26.36
C ILE A 301 1.27 13.76 25.49
N GLY A 302 1.04 14.18 24.24
CA GLY A 302 2.09 14.48 23.27
C GLY A 302 2.85 15.77 23.58
N ALA A 303 3.85 16.07 22.75
CA ALA A 303 4.40 17.42 22.68
C ALA A 303 3.45 18.33 21.88
N GLU A 304 3.47 19.64 22.15
CA GLU A 304 2.69 20.66 21.41
C GLU A 304 2.78 20.45 19.89
N GLU A 305 4.01 20.33 19.37
CA GLU A 305 4.21 20.30 17.92
C GLU A 305 3.73 19.00 17.25
N LEU A 306 3.38 17.99 18.05
CA LEU A 306 2.89 16.69 17.61
C LEU A 306 1.44 16.43 18.08
N SER A 307 0.71 17.46 18.53
CA SER A 307 -0.65 17.30 19.07
C SER A 307 -1.74 17.22 17.99
N GLU A 308 -1.41 17.62 16.76
CA GLU A 308 -2.32 17.90 15.63
C GLU A 308 -3.22 19.12 15.81
N HIS A 309 -3.08 19.92 16.88
CA HIS A 309 -3.81 21.18 17.03
C HIS A 309 -3.42 22.15 15.90
N PRO A 310 -4.34 22.62 15.04
CA PRO A 310 -3.99 23.57 13.98
C PRO A 310 -3.31 24.84 14.55
N PRO A 311 -2.16 25.28 14.03
CA PRO A 311 -1.55 24.92 12.75
C PRO A 311 -0.54 23.76 12.78
N PHE A 312 -0.42 22.99 13.85
CA PHE A 312 0.42 21.79 13.87
C PHE A 312 -0.12 20.72 12.92
N GLY A 313 0.81 20.12 12.17
CA GLY A 313 0.50 19.30 11.01
C GLY A 313 -0.16 17.97 11.34
N SER A 314 -1.06 17.52 10.48
CA SER A 314 -1.58 16.15 10.56
C SER A 314 -0.49 15.12 10.28
N ASP A 315 0.52 15.46 9.48
CA ASP A 315 1.72 14.65 9.24
C ASP A 315 2.61 14.54 10.50
N ASP A 316 2.79 15.62 11.25
CA ASP A 316 3.54 15.64 12.51
C ASP A 316 2.89 14.78 13.60
N GLY A 317 1.57 14.89 13.78
CA GLY A 317 0.85 13.99 14.68
C GLY A 317 0.86 12.54 14.20
N SER A 318 0.74 12.30 12.88
CA SER A 318 0.85 10.97 12.30
C SER A 318 2.14 10.25 12.70
N PHE A 319 3.24 11.02 12.83
CA PHE A 319 4.52 10.50 13.32
C PHE A 319 4.40 9.98 14.75
N LEU A 320 3.81 10.76 15.66
CA LEU A 320 3.62 10.34 17.05
C LEU A 320 2.67 9.14 17.17
N GLN A 321 1.56 9.14 16.42
CA GLN A 321 0.61 8.02 16.40
C GLN A 321 1.24 6.72 15.92
N ALA A 322 2.06 6.79 14.86
CA ALA A 322 2.80 5.64 14.38
C ALA A 322 3.84 5.15 15.41
N LEU A 323 4.54 6.04 16.12
CA LEU A 323 5.49 5.62 17.17
C LEU A 323 4.79 4.90 18.33
N ILE A 324 3.68 5.45 18.83
CA ILE A 324 2.92 4.85 19.94
C ILE A 324 2.31 3.51 19.50
N THR A 325 1.71 3.45 18.31
CA THR A 325 1.17 2.22 17.74
C THR A 325 2.28 1.17 17.60
N ASN A 326 3.41 1.54 17.01
CA ASN A 326 4.54 0.64 16.84
C ASN A 326 5.14 0.16 18.17
N ALA A 327 5.16 1.00 19.20
CA ALA A 327 5.62 0.61 20.53
C ALA A 327 4.72 -0.46 21.15
N ILE A 328 3.40 -0.35 20.97
CA ILE A 328 2.44 -1.33 21.48
C ILE A 328 2.46 -2.64 20.69
N ILE A 329 2.44 -2.60 19.35
CA ILE A 329 2.45 -3.84 18.53
C ILE A 329 3.77 -4.62 18.68
N ASN A 330 4.86 -3.94 19.02
CA ASN A 330 6.17 -4.57 19.25
C ASN A 330 6.44 -4.89 20.73
N SER A 331 5.55 -4.49 21.64
CA SER A 331 5.66 -4.85 23.05
C SER A 331 5.56 -6.37 23.25
N PRO A 332 6.33 -6.95 24.19
CA PRO A 332 6.11 -8.33 24.64
C PRO A 332 4.71 -8.58 25.19
N LYS A 333 3.95 -7.52 25.52
CA LYS A 333 2.59 -7.54 26.05
C LYS A 333 1.52 -7.15 25.03
N TYR A 334 1.84 -7.13 23.73
CA TYR A 334 0.86 -6.82 22.68
C TYR A 334 -0.40 -7.68 22.79
N ASN A 335 -0.24 -8.97 23.10
CA ASN A 335 -1.34 -9.93 23.22
C ASN A 335 -2.32 -9.66 24.38
N SER A 336 -1.99 -8.75 25.29
CA SER A 336 -2.80 -8.38 26.45
C SER A 336 -3.00 -6.87 26.61
N THR A 337 -2.73 -6.08 25.57
CA THR A 337 -2.80 -4.61 25.61
C THR A 337 -3.88 -4.05 24.69
N VAL A 338 -4.56 -3.02 25.16
CA VAL A 338 -5.50 -2.19 24.39
C VAL A 338 -4.94 -0.78 24.33
N LEU A 339 -4.72 -0.25 23.13
CA LEU A 339 -4.42 1.16 22.90
C LEU A 339 -5.65 1.84 22.28
N MET A 340 -6.12 2.93 22.88
CA MET A 340 -7.20 3.77 22.35
C MET A 340 -6.61 5.10 21.90
N ILE A 341 -6.76 5.41 20.62
CA ILE A 341 -6.38 6.71 20.05
C ILE A 341 -7.67 7.49 19.80
N SER A 342 -7.79 8.66 20.42
CA SER A 342 -8.95 9.56 20.33
C SER A 342 -8.50 10.98 20.04
N TYR A 343 -9.45 11.84 19.68
CA TYR A 343 -9.26 13.29 19.60
C TYR A 343 -10.13 13.97 20.67
N ASP A 344 -9.83 15.21 21.02
CA ASP A 344 -10.57 16.00 22.03
C ASP A 344 -11.86 16.63 21.47
N GLU A 345 -11.78 17.37 20.37
CA GLU A 345 -12.88 18.09 19.73
C GLU A 345 -12.58 18.35 18.24
N SER A 346 -13.54 18.93 17.51
CA SER A 346 -13.49 19.03 16.06
C SER A 346 -12.48 20.03 15.48
N GLY A 347 -11.92 20.95 16.26
CA GLY A 347 -10.92 21.95 15.84
C GLY A 347 -11.48 23.07 14.97
N GLY A 348 -12.81 23.23 14.94
CA GLY A 348 -13.49 24.07 13.95
C GLY A 348 -13.59 23.41 12.57
N TRP A 349 -13.29 22.11 12.44
CA TRP A 349 -13.63 21.32 11.27
C TRP A 349 -15.06 20.78 11.40
N SER A 350 -15.79 20.71 10.30
CA SER A 350 -17.18 20.27 10.31
C SER A 350 -17.28 18.74 10.26
N ASP A 351 -18.24 18.21 11.00
CA ASP A 351 -18.81 16.88 10.79
C ASP A 351 -20.29 17.04 10.46
N GLN A 352 -20.78 16.37 9.42
CA GLN A 352 -22.16 16.57 8.96
C GLN A 352 -23.20 15.83 9.78
N PHE A 353 -22.78 14.99 10.74
CA PHE A 353 -23.69 14.23 11.57
C PHE A 353 -24.22 15.09 12.73
N ASP A 354 -25.54 15.05 12.92
CA ASP A 354 -26.18 15.78 14.01
C ASP A 354 -25.81 15.17 15.37
N PRO A 355 -25.26 15.97 16.30
CA PRO A 355 -24.89 15.53 17.63
C PRO A 355 -26.04 14.85 18.37
N PHE A 356 -25.74 13.75 19.05
CA PHE A 356 -26.72 13.00 19.82
C PHE A 356 -26.92 13.64 21.20
N MET A 357 -27.90 14.56 21.30
CA MET A 357 -28.12 15.41 22.47
C MET A 357 -29.34 14.99 23.32
N PRO A 358 -29.33 15.23 24.66
CA PRO A 358 -30.50 15.07 25.50
C PRO A 358 -31.65 16.03 25.10
N ASN A 359 -32.89 15.54 25.06
CA ASN A 359 -34.08 16.39 24.87
C ASN A 359 -34.42 17.18 26.15
N GLY A 360 -34.26 18.50 26.16
CA GLY A 360 -34.82 19.34 27.24
C GLY A 360 -34.19 20.73 27.45
N THR A 361 -34.98 21.76 27.13
CA THR A 361 -34.98 23.14 27.66
C THR A 361 -33.64 23.86 27.89
N GLY A 362 -33.12 24.51 26.85
CA GLY A 362 -32.76 25.93 26.91
C GLY A 362 -31.64 26.44 27.84
N ALA A 363 -30.86 25.59 28.53
CA ALA A 363 -29.66 26.05 29.27
C ALA A 363 -28.65 24.96 29.68
N THR A 364 -28.86 23.68 29.39
CA THR A 364 -27.91 22.59 29.73
C THR A 364 -27.43 21.87 28.47
N VAL A 365 -26.37 22.40 27.87
CA VAL A 365 -25.92 22.13 26.50
C VAL A 365 -24.76 21.12 26.42
N ALA A 366 -24.49 20.37 27.50
CA ALA A 366 -23.33 19.46 27.59
C ALA A 366 -23.66 17.99 27.28
N GLY A 367 -24.25 17.76 26.09
CA GLY A 367 -24.31 16.44 25.47
C GLY A 367 -23.16 16.23 24.48
N PRO A 368 -22.95 14.99 24.00
CA PRO A 368 -21.96 14.66 22.97
C PRO A 368 -22.14 15.52 21.72
N GLY A 369 -21.03 16.00 21.17
CA GLY A 369 -20.99 16.93 20.04
C GLY A 369 -20.74 16.25 18.70
N PHE A 370 -19.89 16.87 17.88
CA PHE A 370 -19.48 16.37 16.57
C PHE A 370 -18.63 15.09 16.68
N ARG A 371 -18.65 14.27 15.63
CA ARG A 371 -17.87 13.03 15.60
C ARG A 371 -16.39 13.32 15.44
N LEU A 372 -15.57 12.47 16.06
CA LEU A 372 -14.12 12.58 16.08
C LEU A 372 -13.47 11.27 15.61
N PRO A 373 -12.27 11.31 15.02
CA PRO A 373 -11.48 10.11 14.77
C PRO A 373 -11.27 9.32 16.07
N PHE A 374 -11.54 8.01 16.02
CA PHE A 374 -11.32 7.12 17.16
C PHE A 374 -11.05 5.70 16.68
N TYR A 375 -9.97 5.08 17.14
CA TYR A 375 -9.68 3.69 16.81
C TYR A 375 -8.93 2.99 17.93
N VAL A 376 -9.16 1.68 18.02
CA VAL A 376 -8.67 0.85 19.12
C VAL A 376 -7.72 -0.20 18.57
N ILE A 377 -6.45 -0.14 18.94
CA ILE A 377 -5.38 -1.04 18.52
C ILE A 377 -5.25 -2.16 19.54
N SER A 378 -5.62 -3.38 19.15
CA SER A 378 -5.53 -4.58 19.98
C SER A 378 -5.72 -5.84 19.12
N PRO A 379 -5.25 -7.02 19.55
CA PRO A 379 -5.54 -8.26 18.83
C PRO A 379 -7.04 -8.54 18.65
N TRP A 380 -7.87 -8.09 19.59
CA TRP A 380 -9.32 -8.29 19.57
C TRP A 380 -10.09 -7.30 18.67
N THR A 381 -9.38 -6.34 18.09
CA THR A 381 -9.93 -5.31 17.19
C THR A 381 -9.29 -5.33 15.81
N ARG A 382 -8.36 -6.26 15.53
CA ARG A 382 -7.77 -6.46 14.20
C ARG A 382 -8.85 -6.81 13.18
N GLY A 383 -8.71 -6.31 11.95
CA GLY A 383 -9.56 -6.67 10.80
C GLY A 383 -10.36 -5.53 10.16
N GLY A 384 -10.05 -4.27 10.51
CA GLY A 384 -10.64 -3.09 9.85
C GLY A 384 -12.15 -2.93 10.07
N TYR A 385 -12.66 -3.42 11.21
CA TYR A 385 -14.07 -3.37 11.57
C TYR A 385 -14.56 -1.94 11.81
N LEU A 386 -15.86 -1.73 11.70
CA LEU A 386 -16.52 -0.46 11.99
C LEU A 386 -17.38 -0.60 13.24
N PHE A 387 -17.14 0.22 14.25
CA PHE A 387 -17.96 0.31 15.44
C PHE A 387 -18.94 1.47 15.34
N THR A 388 -20.24 1.18 15.49
CA THR A 388 -21.31 2.18 15.28
C THR A 388 -22.08 2.56 16.53
N GLY A 389 -21.70 2.05 17.71
CA GLY A 389 -22.32 2.47 18.97
C GLY A 389 -22.02 3.94 19.28
N TYR A 390 -23.02 4.70 19.73
CA TYR A 390 -22.84 6.08 20.18
C TYR A 390 -21.87 6.11 21.35
N ALA A 391 -20.74 6.78 21.19
CA ALA A 391 -19.69 6.86 22.20
C ALA A 391 -19.06 8.25 22.26
N ASP A 392 -18.39 8.54 23.36
CA ASP A 392 -17.70 9.80 23.65
C ASP A 392 -16.49 9.56 24.58
N HIS A 393 -15.81 10.61 25.07
CA HIS A 393 -14.69 10.44 26.01
C HIS A 393 -15.06 9.71 27.31
N THR A 394 -16.30 9.86 27.78
CA THR A 394 -16.77 9.14 28.97
C THR A 394 -16.88 7.64 28.73
N SER A 395 -17.05 7.22 27.47
CA SER A 395 -17.11 5.81 27.06
C SER A 395 -15.80 5.07 27.34
N GLN A 396 -14.65 5.76 27.22
CA GLN A 396 -13.35 5.20 27.64
C GLN A 396 -13.31 4.93 29.15
N LEU A 397 -13.89 5.82 29.97
CA LEU A 397 -14.02 5.62 31.41
C LEU A 397 -15.04 4.52 31.75
N LEU A 398 -16.12 4.40 30.98
CA LEU A 398 -17.09 3.31 31.14
C LEU A 398 -16.45 1.94 30.86
N PHE A 399 -15.60 1.82 29.84
CA PHE A 399 -14.82 0.61 29.57
C PHE A 399 -13.95 0.20 30.77
N LEU A 400 -13.25 1.17 31.37
CA LEU A 400 -12.36 0.94 32.51
C LEU A 400 -13.14 0.63 33.81
N SER A 401 -14.25 1.32 34.04
CA SER A 401 -14.93 1.35 35.34
C SER A 401 -15.85 0.14 35.61
N SER A 402 -16.44 0.13 36.81
CA SER A 402 -17.47 -0.79 37.26
C SER A 402 -18.69 0.02 37.70
N TYR A 403 -19.86 -0.27 37.13
CA TYR A 403 -21.11 0.35 37.54
C TYR A 403 -22.15 -0.72 37.89
N PRO A 404 -23.05 -0.53 38.88
CA PRO A 404 -23.90 -1.56 39.50
C PRO A 404 -24.79 -2.42 38.59
N LEU A 405 -24.81 -2.19 37.28
CA LEU A 405 -25.54 -3.00 36.32
C LEU A 405 -24.67 -3.66 35.23
N GLN A 406 -23.37 -3.33 35.16
CA GLN A 406 -22.48 -3.83 34.12
C GLN A 406 -21.03 -3.95 34.63
N GLU A 407 -20.52 -5.18 34.69
CA GLU A 407 -19.10 -5.50 34.89
C GLU A 407 -18.36 -5.29 33.57
N LYS A 408 -17.29 -4.47 33.54
CA LYS A 408 -16.47 -4.29 32.33
C LYS A 408 -15.05 -4.74 32.60
N TRP A 409 -14.04 -3.91 32.42
CA TRP A 409 -12.66 -4.39 32.55
C TRP A 409 -12.20 -4.56 34.01
N LEU A 410 -12.14 -3.49 34.81
CA LEU A 410 -11.59 -3.58 36.17
C LEU A 410 -12.44 -4.44 37.11
N ALA A 411 -13.76 -4.48 36.90
CA ALA A 411 -14.66 -5.41 37.59
C ALA A 411 -14.32 -6.87 37.26
N ALA A 412 -14.14 -7.21 35.98
CA ALA A 412 -13.77 -8.56 35.56
C ALA A 412 -12.38 -8.98 36.06
N LYS A 413 -11.47 -8.02 36.31
CA LYS A 413 -10.18 -8.24 36.97
C LYS A 413 -10.27 -8.37 38.50
N GLY A 414 -11.46 -8.28 39.09
CA GLY A 414 -11.69 -8.38 40.54
C GLY A 414 -11.38 -7.11 41.34
N THR A 415 -11.18 -5.97 40.68
CA THR A 415 -10.89 -4.67 41.31
C THR A 415 -11.86 -3.58 40.82
N PRO A 416 -13.16 -3.67 41.11
CA PRO A 416 -14.16 -2.72 40.62
C PRO A 416 -13.85 -1.28 41.06
N VAL A 417 -13.78 -0.34 40.11
CA VAL A 417 -13.59 1.10 40.33
C VAL A 417 -14.76 1.86 39.73
N LYS A 418 -15.47 2.67 40.52
CA LYS A 418 -16.63 3.46 40.06
C LYS A 418 -16.24 4.92 39.87
N THR A 419 -16.73 5.53 38.79
CA THR A 419 -16.56 6.97 38.51
C THR A 419 -17.87 7.70 38.76
N PRO A 420 -18.25 8.08 40.01
CA PRO A 420 -19.56 8.70 40.29
C PRO A 420 -19.83 9.99 39.53
N GLU A 421 -18.81 10.60 38.93
CA GLU A 421 -18.87 11.86 38.25
C GLU A 421 -19.65 11.84 36.94
N ILE A 422 -19.70 10.68 36.25
CA ILE A 422 -20.49 10.54 35.02
C ILE A 422 -21.98 10.48 35.39
N ASN A 423 -22.75 11.39 34.80
CA ASN A 423 -24.19 11.51 35.03
C ASN A 423 -24.98 10.28 34.53
N SER A 424 -26.22 10.12 34.97
CA SER A 424 -27.05 8.96 34.60
C SER A 424 -27.39 8.91 33.12
N TRP A 425 -27.63 10.07 32.50
CA TRP A 425 -27.97 10.14 31.07
C TRP A 425 -26.87 9.54 30.20
N ARG A 426 -25.59 9.90 30.42
CA ARG A 426 -24.48 9.33 29.64
C ARG A 426 -24.36 7.83 29.85
N ARG A 427 -24.56 7.32 31.07
CA ARG A 427 -24.54 5.87 31.34
C ARG A 427 -25.66 5.10 30.65
N GLU A 428 -26.80 5.74 30.44
CA GLU A 428 -27.96 5.13 29.82
C GLU A 428 -27.89 5.16 28.29
N ASN A 429 -27.13 6.10 27.71
CA ASN A 429 -27.16 6.35 26.28
C ASN A 429 -25.82 6.19 25.55
N MET A 430 -24.67 6.31 26.22
CA MET A 430 -23.34 6.09 25.64
C MET A 430 -22.92 4.62 25.80
N ASP A 431 -22.30 4.08 24.76
CA ASP A 431 -21.74 2.74 24.74
C ASP A 431 -20.47 2.68 25.62
N ASP A 432 -20.16 1.51 26.17
CA ASP A 432 -18.99 1.30 27.02
C ASP A 432 -17.80 0.70 26.26
N LEU A 433 -17.88 0.69 24.92
CA LEU A 433 -16.87 0.22 23.98
C LEU A 433 -16.61 -1.29 24.00
N THR A 434 -17.21 -2.07 24.91
CA THR A 434 -16.91 -3.52 24.97
C THR A 434 -17.33 -4.28 23.73
N LYS A 435 -18.34 -3.78 23.00
CA LYS A 435 -18.81 -4.36 21.74
C LYS A 435 -17.88 -4.07 20.54
N MET A 436 -16.84 -3.23 20.71
CA MET A 436 -15.80 -3.06 19.68
C MET A 436 -14.94 -4.32 19.51
N PHE A 437 -14.84 -5.14 20.56
CA PHE A 437 -13.90 -6.24 20.68
C PHE A 437 -14.53 -7.58 20.34
N ASP A 438 -13.70 -8.50 19.84
CA ASP A 438 -13.97 -9.93 19.75
C ASP A 438 -12.93 -10.65 20.61
N PHE A 439 -13.27 -10.87 21.87
CA PHE A 439 -12.41 -11.58 22.82
C PHE A 439 -12.36 -13.09 22.57
N ALA A 440 -13.32 -13.65 21.81
CA ALA A 440 -13.32 -15.06 21.47
C ALA A 440 -12.29 -15.40 20.39
N HIS A 441 -12.13 -14.52 19.41
CA HIS A 441 -11.26 -14.73 18.24
C HIS A 441 -10.21 -13.61 18.09
N PRO A 442 -9.22 -13.50 19.00
CA PRO A 442 -8.12 -12.56 18.81
C PRO A 442 -7.31 -12.88 17.56
N ASP A 443 -7.00 -11.86 16.77
CA ASP A 443 -6.02 -11.92 15.70
C ASP A 443 -4.72 -11.25 16.18
N TYR A 444 -3.68 -12.06 16.37
CA TYR A 444 -2.36 -11.58 16.81
C TYR A 444 -1.44 -11.14 15.67
N SER A 445 -1.94 -11.13 14.43
CA SER A 445 -1.19 -10.62 13.28
C SER A 445 -0.83 -9.15 13.48
N LYS A 446 0.41 -8.81 13.12
CA LYS A 446 0.91 -7.44 13.20
C LYS A 446 0.77 -6.80 11.83
N PRO A 447 -0.08 -5.77 11.67
CA PRO A 447 -0.21 -5.06 10.41
C PRO A 447 1.05 -4.23 10.15
N ASP A 448 1.43 -4.07 8.89
CA ASP A 448 2.47 -3.13 8.49
C ASP A 448 1.92 -1.71 8.51
N ILE A 449 2.32 -0.93 9.51
CA ILE A 449 1.99 0.50 9.59
C ILE A 449 3.07 1.26 8.82
N PRO A 450 2.72 2.09 7.82
CA PRO A 450 3.71 2.81 7.02
C PRO A 450 4.67 3.61 7.91
N THR A 451 5.92 3.78 7.45
CA THR A 451 6.88 4.61 8.19
C THR A 451 6.55 6.09 7.95
N PRO A 452 6.20 6.88 8.98
CA PRO A 452 5.95 8.31 8.84
C PRO A 452 7.24 9.08 8.53
N PRO A 453 7.17 10.25 7.88
CA PRO A 453 8.29 11.18 7.85
C PRO A 453 8.65 11.61 9.27
N VAL A 454 9.95 11.83 9.54
CA VAL A 454 10.40 12.33 10.84
C VAL A 454 10.29 13.85 10.85
N PRO A 455 9.57 14.45 11.80
CA PRO A 455 9.49 15.90 11.93
C PRO A 455 10.88 16.52 12.15
N THR A 456 11.11 17.67 11.53
CA THR A 456 12.36 18.43 11.60
C THR A 456 12.52 19.04 12.98
N MET A 457 13.71 18.90 13.56
CA MET A 457 14.09 19.55 14.81
C MET A 457 15.17 20.62 14.61
N ASN A 458 15.15 21.67 15.43
CA ASN A 458 16.25 22.63 15.51
C ASN A 458 17.44 22.08 16.33
N SER A 459 18.51 22.85 16.47
CA SER A 459 19.72 22.45 17.23
C SER A 459 19.49 22.24 18.73
N GLN A 460 18.35 22.68 19.26
CA GLN A 460 17.92 22.54 20.65
C GLN A 460 17.00 21.32 20.84
N GLY A 461 16.68 20.59 19.76
CA GLY A 461 15.80 19.43 19.78
C GLY A 461 14.31 19.75 19.77
N GLN A 462 13.92 21.00 19.46
CA GLN A 462 12.52 21.40 19.34
C GLN A 462 12.05 21.16 17.91
N PHE A 463 10.84 20.65 17.74
CA PHE A 463 10.23 20.48 16.43
C PHE A 463 9.95 21.85 15.82
N ILE A 464 10.18 21.99 14.51
CA ILE A 464 10.05 23.29 13.81
C ILE A 464 9.27 23.21 12.48
N ASN A 465 8.51 22.14 12.27
CA ASN A 465 7.81 21.90 11.01
C ASN A 465 6.76 22.97 10.72
N VAL A 466 6.00 23.38 11.73
CA VAL A 466 4.98 24.40 11.56
C VAL A 466 5.57 25.76 11.19
N GLU A 467 6.71 26.15 11.78
CA GLU A 467 7.40 27.38 11.44
C GLU A 467 7.97 27.32 10.03
N ILE A 468 8.53 26.17 9.62
CA ILE A 468 8.98 25.98 8.24
C ILE A 468 7.78 26.13 7.29
N CYS A 469 6.66 25.47 7.59
CA CYS A 469 5.46 25.50 6.77
C CYS A 469 4.88 26.92 6.65
N LEU A 470 4.68 27.63 7.77
CA LEU A 470 4.14 28.99 7.79
C LEU A 470 5.10 30.02 7.16
N ASN A 471 6.41 29.80 7.22
CA ASN A 471 7.38 30.63 6.51
C ASN A 471 7.36 30.39 4.99
N MET A 472 7.18 29.15 4.56
CA MET A 472 7.05 28.78 3.14
C MET A 472 5.70 29.20 2.56
N PHE A 473 4.65 29.09 3.37
CA PHE A 473 3.25 29.33 3.01
C PHE A 473 2.60 30.26 4.02
N PRO A 474 2.78 31.59 3.88
CA PRO A 474 2.13 32.56 4.76
C PRO A 474 0.60 32.51 4.73
N GLN A 475 0.01 31.90 3.69
CA GLN A 475 -1.41 31.65 3.52
C GLN A 475 -1.59 30.18 3.12
N PRO A 476 -1.61 29.25 4.09
CA PRO A 476 -1.58 27.81 3.82
C PRO A 476 -2.89 27.26 3.22
N ALA A 477 -4.00 27.96 3.44
CA ALA A 477 -5.33 27.55 2.99
C ALA A 477 -5.53 27.70 1.47
N PRO A 478 -6.22 26.75 0.80
CA PRO A 478 -6.55 26.84 -0.62
C PRO A 478 -7.62 27.92 -0.90
N PRO A 479 -7.88 28.29 -2.16
CA PRO A 479 -9.07 29.08 -2.48
C PRO A 479 -10.36 28.28 -2.22
N VAL A 480 -11.38 28.93 -1.66
CA VAL A 480 -12.70 28.31 -1.44
C VAL A 480 -13.45 28.18 -2.78
N PRO A 481 -13.98 27.00 -3.15
CA PRO A 481 -14.53 26.71 -4.47
C PRO A 481 -15.97 27.23 -4.68
N TYR A 482 -16.22 28.52 -4.42
CA TYR A 482 -17.56 29.10 -4.55
C TYR A 482 -18.14 28.97 -5.96
N GLY A 483 -19.23 28.21 -6.10
CA GLY A 483 -19.93 27.99 -7.37
C GLY A 483 -19.20 27.05 -8.33
N GLU A 484 -18.12 26.39 -7.89
CA GLU A 484 -17.28 25.50 -8.70
C GLU A 484 -17.38 24.03 -8.24
N GLN A 485 -18.33 23.72 -7.34
CA GLN A 485 -18.53 22.39 -6.76
C GLN A 485 -19.61 21.59 -7.50
N THR A 486 -19.36 20.29 -7.66
CA THR A 486 -20.35 19.29 -8.05
C THR A 486 -20.57 18.32 -6.88
N ARG A 487 -21.74 17.67 -6.81
CA ARG A 487 -21.98 16.62 -5.81
C ARG A 487 -20.92 15.51 -5.89
N GLU A 488 -20.56 15.12 -7.11
CA GLU A 488 -19.57 14.05 -7.34
C GLU A 488 -18.20 14.37 -6.73
N ASN A 489 -17.70 15.60 -6.90
CA ASN A 489 -16.40 15.99 -6.39
C ASN A 489 -16.43 16.36 -4.89
N SER A 490 -17.57 16.79 -4.38
CA SER A 490 -17.75 17.23 -3.00
C SER A 490 -18.15 16.13 -2.03
N LEU A 491 -18.88 15.12 -2.49
CA LEU A 491 -19.41 14.04 -1.64
C LEU A 491 -18.73 12.70 -1.94
N LEU A 492 -17.42 12.75 -2.20
CA LEU A 492 -16.61 11.61 -2.59
C LEU A 492 -16.62 10.50 -1.52
N VAL A 493 -16.81 9.26 -1.94
CA VAL A 493 -16.67 8.07 -1.09
C VAL A 493 -15.89 6.99 -1.83
N GLU A 494 -14.91 6.37 -1.15
CA GLU A 494 -14.16 5.22 -1.63
C GLU A 494 -15.07 3.99 -1.74
N ASN A 495 -14.91 3.21 -2.81
CA ASN A 495 -15.60 1.93 -2.94
C ASN A 495 -15.04 0.91 -1.95
N GLY A 496 -15.91 0.18 -1.28
CA GLY A 496 -15.52 -0.91 -0.39
C GLY A 496 -16.57 -1.20 0.67
N TYR A 497 -16.17 -1.97 1.67
CA TYR A 497 -17.03 -2.44 2.74
C TYR A 497 -16.30 -2.45 4.09
N LYS A 498 -17.06 -2.38 5.18
CA LYS A 498 -16.58 -2.69 6.53
C LYS A 498 -17.57 -3.55 7.27
N ILE A 499 -17.08 -4.46 8.10
CA ILE A 499 -17.95 -5.30 8.93
C ILE A 499 -18.32 -4.50 10.18
N VAL A 500 -19.61 -4.45 10.49
CA VAL A 500 -20.13 -3.61 11.56
C VAL A 500 -20.11 -4.35 12.91
N ARG A 501 -19.80 -3.62 13.97
CA ARG A 501 -19.84 -4.05 15.38
C ARG A 501 -20.57 -3.00 16.23
N GLY A 502 -21.12 -3.42 17.36
CA GLY A 502 -21.84 -2.54 18.28
C GLY A 502 -23.26 -2.23 17.84
N SER A 503 -23.92 -1.33 18.57
CA SER A 503 -25.30 -0.95 18.28
C SER A 503 -25.41 -0.32 16.89
N LEU A 504 -26.33 -0.80 16.05
CA LEU A 504 -26.55 -0.21 14.72
C LEU A 504 -27.13 1.19 14.86
N THR A 505 -26.73 2.06 13.95
CA THR A 505 -27.30 3.41 13.81
C THR A 505 -27.76 3.63 12.38
N GLU A 506 -28.62 4.62 12.19
CA GLU A 506 -29.08 5.02 10.86
C GLU A 506 -27.90 5.47 9.98
N GLY A 507 -28.18 5.55 8.67
CA GLY A 507 -27.34 6.32 7.75
C GLY A 507 -26.25 5.52 7.06
N ARG A 508 -26.62 4.37 6.51
CA ARG A 508 -25.71 3.40 5.92
C ARG A 508 -26.43 2.44 4.97
N PHE A 509 -25.72 1.89 3.98
CA PHE A 509 -26.19 0.72 3.24
C PHE A 509 -25.66 -0.55 3.91
N LEU A 510 -26.57 -1.38 4.42
CA LEU A 510 -26.24 -2.59 5.16
C LEU A 510 -26.63 -3.84 4.39
N VAL A 511 -25.80 -4.87 4.51
CA VAL A 511 -26.08 -6.25 4.10
C VAL A 511 -26.13 -7.12 5.34
N PHE A 512 -27.17 -7.94 5.44
CA PHE A 512 -27.33 -8.92 6.51
C PHE A 512 -27.02 -10.31 5.95
N GLU A 513 -25.93 -10.91 6.40
CA GLU A 513 -25.43 -12.20 5.92
C GLU A 513 -25.29 -13.21 7.07
N THR A 514 -25.52 -14.49 6.79
CA THR A 514 -25.11 -15.58 7.69
C THR A 514 -24.86 -16.86 6.89
N ASN A 515 -23.80 -17.61 7.23
CA ASN A 515 -23.47 -18.90 6.59
C ASN A 515 -23.47 -18.90 5.04
N GLY A 516 -22.95 -17.84 4.41
CA GLY A 516 -22.86 -17.74 2.95
C GLY A 516 -24.18 -17.43 2.24
N VAL A 517 -25.23 -17.02 2.98
CA VAL A 517 -26.47 -16.47 2.41
C VAL A 517 -26.77 -15.10 2.98
N ALA A 518 -27.37 -14.22 2.18
CA ALA A 518 -27.73 -12.85 2.53
C ALA A 518 -29.22 -12.59 2.35
N LEU A 519 -29.75 -11.65 3.14
CA LEU A 519 -31.06 -11.06 2.87
C LEU A 519 -31.01 -10.29 1.55
N ALA A 520 -32.02 -10.48 0.70
CA ALA A 520 -32.11 -9.82 -0.59
C ALA A 520 -33.55 -9.44 -0.98
N TYR A 521 -33.67 -8.37 -1.75
CA TYR A 521 -34.88 -7.99 -2.45
C TYR A 521 -35.07 -8.84 -3.70
N ASP A 522 -36.11 -9.65 -3.71
CA ASP A 522 -36.54 -10.39 -4.90
C ASP A 522 -37.55 -9.55 -5.70
N ARG A 523 -37.16 -9.18 -6.92
CA ARG A 523 -38.00 -8.39 -7.84
C ARG A 523 -39.20 -9.16 -8.37
N VAL A 524 -39.11 -10.49 -8.48
CA VAL A 524 -40.18 -11.38 -8.95
C VAL A 524 -41.21 -11.57 -7.84
N LEU A 525 -40.76 -11.88 -6.62
CA LEU A 525 -41.65 -12.03 -5.46
C LEU A 525 -42.14 -10.69 -4.90
N ARG A 526 -41.48 -9.58 -5.28
CA ARG A 526 -41.68 -8.24 -4.71
C ARG A 526 -41.62 -8.28 -3.18
N GLY A 527 -40.55 -8.84 -2.64
CA GLY A 527 -40.42 -9.06 -1.20
C GLY A 527 -39.02 -9.45 -0.77
N LEU A 528 -38.87 -9.70 0.52
CA LEU A 528 -37.64 -10.18 1.13
C LEU A 528 -37.46 -11.68 0.81
N SER A 529 -36.25 -12.04 0.44
CA SER A 529 -35.83 -13.41 0.10
C SER A 529 -34.43 -13.68 0.66
N LEU A 530 -34.01 -14.94 0.55
CA LEU A 530 -32.63 -15.35 0.77
C LEU A 530 -31.96 -15.58 -0.57
N ALA A 531 -30.74 -15.09 -0.72
CA ALA A 531 -29.91 -15.35 -1.87
C ALA A 531 -28.48 -15.69 -1.40
N PRO A 532 -27.69 -16.42 -2.21
CA PRO A 532 -26.28 -16.63 -1.92
C PRO A 532 -25.59 -15.29 -1.64
N ALA A 533 -24.85 -15.23 -0.54
CA ALA A 533 -24.15 -14.02 -0.17
C ALA A 533 -23.09 -13.72 -1.24
N PRO A 534 -23.08 -12.52 -1.82
CA PRO A 534 -22.01 -12.13 -2.73
C PRO A 534 -20.68 -12.09 -1.97
N PRO A 535 -19.55 -12.45 -2.61
CA PRO A 535 -18.23 -12.21 -2.05
C PRO A 535 -18.08 -10.74 -1.63
N LEU A 536 -17.51 -10.49 -0.44
CA LEU A 536 -17.47 -9.14 0.13
C LEU A 536 -16.67 -8.15 -0.72
N ASP A 537 -15.63 -8.63 -1.39
CA ASP A 537 -14.82 -7.90 -2.37
C ASP A 537 -15.58 -7.53 -3.65
N ARG A 538 -16.77 -8.13 -3.87
CA ARG A 538 -17.67 -7.84 -5.00
C ARG A 538 -18.90 -7.02 -4.60
N LEU A 539 -19.04 -6.68 -3.32
CA LEU A 539 -20.10 -5.81 -2.85
C LEU A 539 -19.84 -4.36 -3.28
N SER A 540 -20.70 -3.85 -4.16
CA SER A 540 -20.62 -2.50 -4.72
C SER A 540 -22.01 -1.89 -4.89
N SER A 541 -22.09 -0.68 -5.44
CA SER A 541 -23.35 -0.03 -5.81
C SER A 541 -24.20 -0.83 -6.82
N SER A 542 -23.63 -1.82 -7.53
CA SER A 542 -24.42 -2.72 -8.39
C SER A 542 -25.09 -3.88 -7.62
N SER A 543 -24.80 -4.05 -6.32
CA SER A 543 -25.38 -5.08 -5.43
C SER A 543 -26.67 -4.63 -4.75
N ASP A 544 -27.42 -3.77 -5.41
CA ASP A 544 -28.62 -3.07 -4.93
C ASP A 544 -29.68 -3.95 -4.27
N ASN A 545 -29.81 -5.19 -4.75
CA ASN A 545 -30.80 -6.12 -4.23
C ASN A 545 -30.44 -6.62 -2.81
N TYR A 546 -29.18 -6.58 -2.38
CA TYR A 546 -28.75 -7.05 -1.05
C TYR A 546 -28.71 -5.95 0.00
N ARG A 547 -28.84 -4.68 -0.42
CA ARG A 547 -28.61 -3.51 0.41
C ARG A 547 -29.90 -3.00 1.06
N PHE A 548 -29.79 -2.67 2.34
CA PHE A 548 -30.87 -2.14 3.15
C PHE A 548 -30.45 -0.83 3.80
N VAL A 549 -31.42 0.09 3.91
CA VAL A 549 -31.30 1.30 4.71
C VAL A 549 -32.20 1.14 5.94
N LEU A 550 -31.64 1.38 7.12
CA LEU A 550 -32.39 1.31 8.39
C LEU A 550 -33.01 2.66 8.74
N HIS A 551 -34.24 2.62 9.23
CA HIS A 551 -34.97 3.77 9.76
C HIS A 551 -35.43 3.47 11.18
N ALA A 552 -34.83 4.13 12.17
CA ALA A 552 -35.15 3.98 13.58
C ALA A 552 -36.59 4.43 13.86
N THR A 553 -37.30 3.67 14.69
CA THR A 553 -38.69 4.01 15.06
C THR A 553 -38.80 4.84 16.33
N MET A 554 -37.68 5.07 17.02
CA MET A 554 -37.55 5.87 18.23
C MET A 554 -36.22 6.62 18.20
N PRO A 555 -36.06 7.69 19.00
CA PRO A 555 -34.76 8.36 19.13
C PRO A 555 -33.65 7.37 19.48
N PRO A 556 -32.44 7.53 18.92
CA PRO A 556 -31.29 6.71 19.28
C PRO A 556 -30.95 6.79 20.78
N PRO A 557 -30.20 5.83 21.34
CA PRO A 557 -29.86 4.54 20.74
C PRO A 557 -31.11 3.65 20.60
N SER A 558 -31.37 3.17 19.38
CA SER A 558 -32.53 2.33 19.06
C SER A 558 -32.07 0.92 18.71
N THR A 559 -32.87 -0.07 19.08
CA THR A 559 -32.79 -1.42 18.52
C THR A 559 -33.92 -1.68 17.54
N LEU A 560 -34.87 -0.75 17.41
CA LEU A 560 -36.09 -0.90 16.61
C LEU A 560 -35.96 -0.12 15.30
N PHE A 561 -36.02 -0.83 14.18
CA PHE A 561 -35.81 -0.29 12.85
C PHE A 561 -36.86 -0.78 11.85
N LYS A 562 -37.18 0.06 10.87
CA LYS A 562 -37.82 -0.33 9.62
C LYS A 562 -36.73 -0.55 8.56
N LEU A 563 -36.88 -1.60 7.77
CA LEU A 563 -35.96 -1.95 6.69
C LEU A 563 -36.48 -1.37 5.36
N GLN A 564 -35.70 -0.50 4.73
CA GLN A 564 -35.90 -0.04 3.35
C GLN A 564 -34.98 -0.82 2.41
N PHE A 565 -35.49 -1.25 1.25
CA PHE A 565 -34.69 -1.80 0.17
C PHE A 565 -33.99 -0.69 -0.61
N ALA A 566 -32.68 -0.82 -0.87
CA ALA A 566 -31.97 0.11 -1.76
C ALA A 566 -32.36 -0.11 -3.23
N GLY A 567 -32.38 -1.38 -3.70
CA GLY A 567 -32.61 -1.72 -5.11
C GLY A 567 -34.06 -1.66 -5.63
N ALA A 568 -35.04 -1.21 -4.85
CA ALA A 568 -36.45 -1.28 -5.24
C ALA A 568 -36.90 -0.18 -6.25
N GLY A 569 -36.02 0.74 -6.62
CA GLY A 569 -36.27 1.84 -7.56
C GLY A 569 -36.44 3.19 -6.86
N ALA A 570 -36.82 4.23 -7.60
CA ALA A 570 -36.81 5.62 -7.13
C ALA A 570 -37.82 5.94 -6.00
N THR A 571 -38.81 5.07 -5.77
CA THR A 571 -39.76 5.23 -4.66
C THR A 571 -39.29 4.42 -3.45
N PRO A 572 -39.09 5.05 -2.27
CA PRO A 572 -38.72 4.35 -1.05
C PRO A 572 -39.67 3.18 -0.78
N THR A 573 -39.11 1.97 -0.71
CA THR A 573 -39.87 0.74 -0.57
C THR A 573 -39.33 -0.04 0.62
N TYR A 574 -40.24 -0.45 1.50
CA TYR A 574 -39.95 -1.03 2.80
C TYR A 574 -40.41 -2.49 2.87
N VAL A 575 -39.90 -3.22 3.86
CA VAL A 575 -40.36 -4.57 4.20
C VAL A 575 -41.63 -4.47 5.07
N ASP A 576 -42.74 -5.07 4.64
CA ASP A 576 -43.98 -5.18 5.41
C ASP A 576 -43.99 -6.40 6.35
N LYS A 577 -45.05 -6.52 7.16
CA LYS A 577 -45.21 -7.63 8.14
C LYS A 577 -45.33 -9.03 7.51
N ASN A 578 -45.62 -9.11 6.22
CA ASN A 578 -45.68 -10.36 5.46
C ASN A 578 -44.40 -10.56 4.61
N LEU A 579 -43.35 -9.79 4.89
CA LEU A 579 -42.07 -9.79 4.18
C LEU A 579 -42.18 -9.36 2.71
N ARG A 580 -43.20 -8.58 2.36
CA ARG A 580 -43.42 -8.03 1.02
C ARG A 580 -43.01 -6.57 0.94
N ALA A 581 -42.76 -6.10 -0.28
CA ALA A 581 -42.48 -4.71 -0.57
C ALA A 581 -43.73 -3.83 -0.37
N THR A 582 -43.59 -2.77 0.41
CA THR A 582 -44.60 -1.71 0.56
C THR A 582 -43.97 -0.34 0.35
N THR A 583 -44.62 0.54 -0.40
CA THR A 583 -44.19 1.94 -0.56
C THR A 583 -44.67 2.85 0.59
N SER A 584 -45.52 2.34 1.48
CA SER A 584 -45.98 3.07 2.66
C SER A 584 -45.18 2.69 3.89
N ILE A 585 -44.48 3.67 4.47
CA ILE A 585 -43.75 3.52 5.74
C ILE A 585 -44.66 3.15 6.92
N ASN A 586 -45.96 3.48 6.85
CA ASN A 586 -46.94 3.12 7.88
C ASN A 586 -47.30 1.62 7.85
N ASN A 587 -47.14 0.97 6.69
CA ASN A 587 -47.36 -0.46 6.53
C ASN A 587 -46.07 -1.28 6.72
N ALA A 588 -44.92 -0.61 6.83
CA ALA A 588 -43.63 -1.27 7.07
C ALA A 588 -43.60 -1.94 8.44
N ALA A 589 -43.01 -3.13 8.51
CA ALA A 589 -42.79 -3.84 9.76
C ALA A 589 -41.64 -3.21 10.56
N THR A 590 -41.70 -3.40 11.88
CA THR A 590 -40.65 -2.97 12.81
C THR A 590 -39.87 -4.18 13.28
N PHE A 591 -38.56 -4.11 13.11
CA PHE A 591 -37.61 -5.15 13.45
C PHE A 591 -36.77 -4.72 14.65
N ASN A 592 -36.67 -5.58 15.65
CA ASN A 592 -35.68 -5.47 16.69
C ASN A 592 -34.37 -6.11 16.19
N ILE A 593 -33.36 -5.27 15.98
CA ILE A 593 -32.01 -5.66 15.57
C ILE A 593 -31.06 -5.38 16.73
N THR A 594 -30.46 -6.44 17.28
CA THR A 594 -29.62 -6.35 18.48
C THR A 594 -28.27 -7.04 18.23
N ASP A 595 -27.18 -6.31 18.48
CA ASP A 595 -25.82 -6.86 18.56
C ASP A 595 -25.70 -7.82 19.74
N THR A 596 -25.16 -9.01 19.48
CA THR A 596 -24.95 -10.04 20.50
C THR A 596 -23.64 -9.88 21.25
N GLY A 597 -22.77 -8.95 20.80
CA GLY A 597 -21.49 -8.64 21.41
C GLY A 597 -20.41 -9.67 21.08
N ASN A 598 -19.17 -9.34 21.44
CA ASN A 598 -18.01 -10.24 21.29
C ASN A 598 -17.79 -10.77 19.86
N GLY A 599 -18.06 -9.95 18.84
CA GLY A 599 -17.88 -10.33 17.42
C GLY A 599 -18.91 -11.32 16.87
N GLU A 600 -19.88 -11.76 17.67
CA GLU A 600 -20.81 -12.83 17.31
C GLU A 600 -21.90 -12.40 16.32
N GLY A 601 -22.05 -11.11 16.06
CA GLY A 601 -23.01 -10.55 15.09
C GLY A 601 -24.36 -10.21 15.69
N TYR A 602 -25.39 -10.13 14.84
CA TYR A 602 -26.67 -9.50 15.12
C TYR A 602 -27.83 -10.50 15.08
N THR A 603 -28.83 -10.26 15.93
CA THR A 603 -30.13 -10.94 15.82
C THR A 603 -31.15 -10.00 15.21
N ILE A 604 -32.04 -10.52 14.36
CA ILE A 604 -33.14 -9.75 13.75
C ILE A 604 -34.46 -10.42 14.13
N ARG A 605 -35.35 -9.66 14.76
CA ARG A 605 -36.64 -10.17 15.28
C ARG A 605 -37.78 -9.24 14.89
N ASP A 606 -38.82 -9.76 14.25
CA ASP A 606 -40.03 -8.97 14.01
C ASP A 606 -40.77 -8.73 15.34
N VAL A 607 -41.10 -7.46 15.61
CA VAL A 607 -41.71 -7.04 16.88
C VAL A 607 -43.14 -7.59 17.02
N THR A 608 -43.90 -7.63 15.92
CA THR A 608 -45.33 -7.98 15.98
C THR A 608 -45.54 -9.47 16.20
N SER A 609 -44.86 -10.30 15.42
CA SER A 609 -44.92 -11.76 15.54
C SER A 609 -44.07 -12.29 16.69
N SER A 610 -43.11 -11.49 17.19
CA SER A 610 -42.09 -11.91 18.17
C SER A 610 -41.15 -13.01 17.65
N GLN A 611 -41.05 -13.19 16.34
CA GLN A 611 -40.31 -14.25 15.67
C GLN A 611 -38.93 -13.78 15.18
N PHE A 612 -37.93 -14.66 15.28
CA PHE A 612 -36.60 -14.41 14.70
C PHE A 612 -36.56 -14.84 13.23
N PHE A 613 -35.82 -14.09 12.42
CA PHE A 613 -35.51 -14.49 11.05
C PHE A 613 -34.46 -15.59 11.05
N SER A 614 -34.84 -16.87 10.91
CA SER A 614 -33.89 -18.00 10.94
C SER A 614 -33.86 -18.82 9.66
N LEU A 615 -32.68 -19.37 9.40
CA LEU A 615 -32.43 -20.28 8.30
C LEU A 615 -32.64 -21.70 8.79
N ALA A 616 -33.69 -22.35 8.33
CA ALA A 616 -33.77 -23.80 8.45
C ALA A 616 -33.66 -24.38 7.04
N ASN A 617 -32.50 -25.01 6.80
CA ASN A 617 -32.18 -25.77 5.59
C ASN A 617 -31.85 -24.96 4.31
N LEU A 618 -31.32 -23.73 4.42
CA LEU A 618 -30.82 -22.92 3.30
C LEU A 618 -31.86 -22.54 2.21
N GLU A 619 -33.14 -22.90 2.37
CA GLU A 619 -34.19 -22.66 1.35
C GLU A 619 -35.42 -21.88 1.85
N GLU A 620 -35.62 -21.74 3.17
CA GLU A 620 -36.80 -21.06 3.72
C GLU A 620 -36.44 -20.22 4.96
N ILE A 621 -37.04 -19.01 5.06
CA ILE A 621 -36.99 -18.19 6.28
C ILE A 621 -37.98 -18.82 7.27
N ILE A 622 -37.46 -19.61 8.20
CA ILE A 622 -38.26 -20.27 9.25
C ILE A 622 -38.18 -19.46 10.54
N ILE A 623 -39.31 -19.49 11.25
CA ILE A 623 -39.49 -18.92 12.57
C ILE A 623 -38.96 -19.91 13.62
N ASN A 624 -37.70 -19.76 14.06
CA ASN A 624 -37.21 -20.35 15.34
C ASN A 624 -35.78 -19.87 15.72
N SER A 625 -35.23 -20.39 16.83
CA SER A 625 -33.97 -20.04 17.55
C SER A 625 -33.05 -18.95 16.96
N SER A 626 -32.68 -17.97 17.79
CA SER A 626 -31.88 -16.77 17.53
C SER A 626 -30.63 -16.99 16.64
N PRO A 627 -30.75 -16.82 15.32
CA PRO A 627 -29.64 -16.92 14.40
C PRO A 627 -28.82 -15.62 14.41
N ARG A 628 -27.53 -15.75 14.14
CA ARG A 628 -26.60 -14.63 14.16
C ARG A 628 -26.23 -14.21 12.74
N TYR A 629 -26.45 -12.94 12.44
CA TYR A 629 -26.12 -12.30 11.17
C TYR A 629 -24.83 -11.50 11.31
N ARG A 630 -23.89 -11.70 10.41
CA ARG A 630 -22.83 -10.74 10.12
C ARG A 630 -23.45 -9.56 9.37
N VAL A 631 -23.23 -8.35 9.87
CA VAL A 631 -23.69 -7.12 9.21
C VAL A 631 -22.49 -6.48 8.52
N VAL A 632 -22.65 -6.20 7.24
CA VAL A 632 -21.62 -5.60 6.41
C VAL A 632 -22.15 -4.25 5.91
N TYR A 633 -21.36 -3.21 6.12
CA TYR A 633 -21.56 -1.92 5.51
C TYR A 633 -20.95 -1.90 4.11
N ILE A 634 -21.64 -1.26 3.15
CA ILE A 634 -21.10 -0.97 1.82
C ILE A 634 -21.18 0.53 1.57
N SER A 635 -20.13 1.11 1.00
CA SER A 635 -20.13 2.50 0.55
C SER A 635 -21.26 2.78 -0.45
N GLY A 636 -22.03 3.84 -0.20
CA GLY A 636 -23.00 4.37 -1.16
C GLY A 636 -22.30 5.15 -2.28
N SER A 637 -22.66 4.91 -3.54
CA SER A 637 -22.25 5.77 -4.65
C SER A 637 -23.29 6.88 -4.87
N ILE A 638 -22.84 8.10 -5.11
CA ILE A 638 -23.67 9.30 -5.29
C ILE A 638 -24.55 9.23 -6.57
N ASN A 639 -24.31 8.24 -7.45
CA ASN A 639 -25.10 7.99 -8.66
C ASN A 639 -26.55 7.51 -8.40
N GLU A 640 -26.95 7.33 -7.13
CA GLU A 640 -28.28 6.83 -6.75
C GLU A 640 -29.36 7.91 -6.56
N GLU A 641 -29.02 9.20 -6.47
CA GLU A 641 -30.01 10.29 -6.52
C GLU A 641 -30.37 10.67 -7.96
N LYS A 642 -31.28 9.90 -8.57
CA LYS A 642 -31.91 10.30 -9.84
C LYS A 642 -32.87 11.48 -9.64
N SER A 643 -32.40 12.65 -10.06
CA SER A 643 -33.15 13.75 -10.68
C SER A 643 -34.39 14.28 -9.95
N THR A 644 -34.24 15.44 -9.31
CA THR A 644 -35.23 16.52 -9.43
C THR A 644 -34.51 17.87 -9.52
N GLU A 645 -34.63 18.48 -10.71
CA GLU A 645 -34.57 19.91 -11.02
C GLU A 645 -33.25 20.64 -11.43
N PHE A 646 -33.24 20.94 -12.74
CA PHE A 646 -32.77 22.13 -13.48
C PHE A 646 -31.27 22.45 -13.66
N GLY A 647 -30.80 22.21 -14.89
CA GLY A 647 -29.71 22.99 -15.52
C GLY A 647 -28.96 22.22 -16.60
N ASN A 648 -29.37 22.38 -17.87
CA ASN A 648 -28.64 21.87 -19.03
C ASN A 648 -27.19 22.35 -19.06
N HIS A 649 -26.23 21.42 -19.08
CA HIS A 649 -25.10 21.45 -20.02
C HIS A 649 -24.49 20.04 -20.08
N ASN A 650 -24.49 19.49 -21.30
CA ASN A 650 -23.86 18.22 -21.64
C ASN A 650 -22.33 18.33 -21.53
N ASP A 651 -21.71 17.16 -21.35
CA ASP A 651 -20.28 16.82 -21.46
C ASP A 651 -19.44 16.94 -20.19
N VAL A 652 -19.42 15.88 -19.36
CA VAL A 652 -18.24 15.49 -18.56
C VAL A 652 -18.15 13.96 -18.46
N PHE A 653 -16.92 13.47 -18.55
CA PHE A 653 -16.46 12.11 -18.82
C PHE A 653 -16.48 11.20 -17.59
N ASP A 654 -17.22 10.10 -17.67
CA ASP A 654 -17.14 8.93 -16.80
C ASP A 654 -15.86 8.13 -17.16
N THR A 655 -14.91 8.02 -16.22
CA THR A 655 -13.64 7.27 -16.42
C THR A 655 -13.59 5.94 -15.67
N THR A 656 -14.71 5.47 -15.11
CA THR A 656 -14.78 4.13 -14.49
C THR A 656 -15.71 3.16 -15.22
N GLN A 657 -16.52 3.66 -16.16
CA GLN A 657 -17.42 2.82 -16.95
C GLN A 657 -16.79 2.20 -18.21
N THR A 658 -15.56 2.57 -18.58
CA THR A 658 -14.90 2.09 -19.82
C THR A 658 -14.22 0.72 -19.69
N ILE A 659 -14.00 0.19 -18.49
CA ILE A 659 -13.24 -1.06 -18.33
C ILE A 659 -14.17 -2.29 -18.26
N VAL A 660 -15.36 -2.17 -17.65
CA VAL A 660 -16.34 -3.28 -17.57
C VAL A 660 -17.14 -3.46 -18.88
N THR A 661 -17.14 -2.47 -19.78
CA THR A 661 -17.78 -2.59 -21.10
C THR A 661 -16.95 -3.38 -22.13
N SER A 662 -15.66 -3.62 -21.89
CA SER A 662 -14.79 -4.28 -22.89
C SER A 662 -14.92 -5.81 -22.98
N LEU A 663 -15.59 -6.47 -22.02
CA LEU A 663 -15.86 -7.93 -22.10
C LEU A 663 -17.28 -8.28 -22.54
N ASN A 664 -18.26 -7.38 -22.38
CA ASN A 664 -19.59 -7.57 -22.97
C ASN A 664 -19.55 -7.48 -24.51
N GLU A 665 -18.46 -6.95 -25.07
CA GLU A 665 -18.14 -7.00 -26.50
C GLU A 665 -16.88 -7.84 -26.76
N PHE A 666 -16.85 -9.11 -26.32
CA PHE A 666 -15.87 -10.06 -26.88
C PHE A 666 -16.04 -10.10 -28.41
N ASN A 667 -15.24 -9.31 -29.13
CA ASN A 667 -15.27 -9.18 -30.57
C ASN A 667 -14.03 -9.90 -31.12
N PRO A 668 -14.19 -11.14 -31.64
CA PRO A 668 -13.07 -11.91 -32.17
C PRO A 668 -12.25 -11.16 -33.24
N ALA A 669 -12.85 -10.15 -33.89
CA ALA A 669 -12.18 -9.32 -34.89
C ALA A 669 -11.16 -8.31 -34.32
N LEU A 670 -11.16 -8.04 -33.01
CA LEU A 670 -10.21 -7.14 -32.32
C LEU A 670 -9.12 -7.90 -31.55
N THR A 671 -9.10 -9.23 -31.66
CA THR A 671 -8.09 -10.11 -31.02
C THR A 671 -6.91 -10.33 -31.96
N ALA A 672 -5.68 -10.21 -31.46
CA ALA A 672 -4.47 -10.51 -32.24
C ALA A 672 -4.18 -12.02 -32.23
N ASP A 673 -3.56 -12.55 -33.29
CA ASP A 673 -2.68 -13.71 -33.13
C ASP A 673 -1.56 -13.27 -32.19
N PHE A 674 -1.63 -13.74 -30.94
CA PHE A 674 -0.71 -13.42 -29.85
C PHE A 674 0.25 -14.60 -29.65
N PRO A 675 1.43 -14.63 -30.31
CA PRO A 675 2.37 -15.75 -30.21
C PRO A 675 3.09 -15.69 -28.86
N SER A 676 2.46 -16.24 -27.82
CA SER A 676 3.09 -16.46 -26.52
C SER A 676 3.73 -17.84 -26.40
N LEU A 677 3.19 -18.85 -27.10
CA LEU A 677 3.63 -20.24 -26.96
C LEU A 677 5.03 -20.47 -27.54
N LEU A 678 5.90 -21.12 -26.76
CA LEU A 678 7.25 -21.56 -27.16
C LEU A 678 7.27 -23.05 -27.54
N ASN A 679 8.32 -23.51 -28.21
CA ASN A 679 8.45 -24.86 -28.75
C ASN A 679 9.66 -25.64 -28.17
N PRO A 680 9.80 -25.78 -26.84
CA PRO A 680 11.00 -26.34 -26.21
C PRO A 680 11.42 -27.70 -26.78
N GLU A 681 10.47 -28.60 -27.06
CA GLU A 681 10.75 -29.95 -27.58
C GLU A 681 11.51 -29.95 -28.92
N ALA A 682 11.28 -28.94 -29.77
CA ALA A 682 11.97 -28.78 -31.05
C ALA A 682 13.46 -28.42 -30.89
N HIS A 683 13.87 -28.00 -29.69
CA HIS A 683 15.22 -27.55 -29.39
C HIS A 683 15.96 -28.48 -28.42
N THR A 684 15.30 -29.04 -27.41
CA THR A 684 15.97 -29.86 -26.38
C THR A 684 16.43 -31.22 -26.85
N SER A 685 15.69 -31.82 -27.78
CA SER A 685 15.89 -33.21 -28.24
C SER A 685 16.95 -33.35 -29.34
N ARG A 686 17.38 -32.23 -29.95
CA ARG A 686 18.30 -32.22 -31.09
C ARG A 686 19.74 -31.87 -30.70
N PRO A 687 20.76 -32.30 -31.48
CA PRO A 687 22.12 -31.81 -31.34
C PRO A 687 22.20 -30.29 -31.60
N ALA A 688 23.31 -29.68 -31.17
CA ALA A 688 23.60 -28.29 -31.45
C ALA A 688 23.80 -28.07 -32.96
N ILE A 689 23.25 -26.99 -33.51
CA ILE A 689 23.32 -26.64 -34.92
C ILE A 689 23.73 -25.18 -35.12
N SER A 690 24.05 -24.82 -36.36
CA SER A 690 24.23 -23.42 -36.75
C SER A 690 22.94 -22.86 -37.32
N HIS A 691 22.48 -21.74 -36.78
CA HIS A 691 21.38 -20.96 -37.30
C HIS A 691 21.90 -19.79 -38.11
N SER A 692 21.26 -19.51 -39.24
CA SER A 692 21.59 -18.34 -40.05
C SER A 692 20.33 -17.58 -40.41
N TRP A 693 20.32 -16.29 -40.05
CA TRP A 693 19.20 -15.40 -40.32
C TRP A 693 19.68 -14.08 -40.90
N THR A 694 18.81 -13.44 -41.68
CA THR A 694 18.98 -12.05 -42.09
C THR A 694 17.84 -11.24 -41.52
N TRP A 695 18.21 -10.19 -40.78
CA TRP A 695 17.29 -9.21 -40.23
C TRP A 695 17.45 -7.90 -40.97
N VAL A 696 16.34 -7.35 -41.43
CA VAL A 696 16.30 -6.02 -42.02
C VAL A 696 15.59 -5.10 -41.05
N VAL A 697 16.32 -4.10 -40.55
CA VAL A 697 15.83 -3.11 -39.59
C VAL A 697 15.27 -1.92 -40.36
N ARG A 698 14.00 -1.58 -40.09
CA ARG A 698 13.26 -0.48 -40.74
C ARG A 698 12.55 0.39 -39.72
N TYR A 699 12.21 1.62 -40.12
CA TYR A 699 11.35 2.50 -39.36
C TYR A 699 9.99 2.60 -40.06
N GLU A 700 8.94 2.18 -39.39
CA GLU A 700 7.56 2.23 -39.87
C GLU A 700 6.87 3.45 -39.25
N PRO A 701 6.60 4.54 -39.99
CA PRO A 701 6.12 5.80 -39.43
C PRO A 701 4.64 5.78 -39.00
N GLN A 702 3.91 4.73 -39.35
CA GLN A 702 2.47 4.60 -39.17
C GLN A 702 2.14 3.23 -38.56
N TRP A 703 2.53 3.04 -37.31
CA TRP A 703 2.24 1.83 -36.54
C TRP A 703 1.39 2.18 -35.32
N ALA A 704 0.55 1.27 -34.83
CA ALA A 704 -0.36 1.57 -33.71
C ALA A 704 -0.49 0.38 -32.74
N PRO A 705 0.54 0.12 -31.90
CA PRO A 705 0.55 -1.01 -30.95
C PRO A 705 -0.63 -1.04 -29.98
N ASP A 706 -1.07 0.13 -29.52
CA ASP A 706 -2.17 0.29 -28.57
C ASP A 706 -3.38 1.05 -29.12
N GLY A 707 -3.37 1.32 -30.42
CA GLY A 707 -4.37 2.14 -31.10
C GLY A 707 -3.92 3.58 -31.34
N VAL A 708 -2.86 4.07 -30.68
CA VAL A 708 -2.26 5.37 -30.97
C VAL A 708 -1.18 5.21 -32.03
N THR A 709 -1.29 5.97 -33.11
CA THR A 709 -0.36 5.89 -34.24
C THR A 709 0.94 6.63 -33.91
N LYS A 710 2.07 5.92 -33.95
CA LYS A 710 3.43 6.46 -33.85
C LYS A 710 4.40 5.70 -34.74
N GLY A 711 5.61 6.25 -34.91
CA GLY A 711 6.69 5.54 -35.59
C GLY A 711 7.26 4.42 -34.71
N VAL A 712 7.54 3.27 -35.33
CA VAL A 712 8.05 2.07 -34.66
C VAL A 712 9.15 1.43 -35.49
N TYR A 713 10.24 1.02 -34.83
CA TYR A 713 11.29 0.24 -35.45
C TYR A 713 10.86 -1.23 -35.56
N THR A 714 11.00 -1.80 -36.76
CA THR A 714 10.64 -3.19 -37.02
C THR A 714 11.84 -3.98 -37.51
N VAL A 715 11.81 -5.28 -37.22
CA VAL A 715 12.75 -6.25 -37.80
C VAL A 715 11.96 -7.17 -38.71
N ASN A 716 12.33 -7.22 -39.99
CA ASN A 716 11.59 -8.00 -40.99
C ASN A 716 10.08 -7.67 -41.02
N ASN A 717 9.74 -6.38 -40.81
CA ASN A 717 8.37 -5.86 -40.74
C ASN A 717 7.55 -6.44 -39.56
N GLN A 718 8.23 -6.85 -38.49
CA GLN A 718 7.60 -7.35 -37.26
C GLN A 718 7.95 -6.45 -36.07
N PHE A 719 6.95 -6.22 -35.22
CA PHE A 719 7.07 -5.60 -33.90
C PHE A 719 6.20 -6.38 -32.89
N PRO A 720 6.75 -6.82 -31.75
CA PRO A 720 8.18 -6.88 -31.42
C PRO A 720 8.95 -7.66 -32.48
N GLY A 721 10.26 -7.50 -32.52
CA GLY A 721 11.05 -8.24 -33.49
C GLY A 721 11.04 -9.76 -33.22
N PRO A 722 11.59 -10.56 -34.15
CA PRO A 722 11.57 -12.02 -34.06
C PRO A 722 12.15 -12.57 -32.75
N THR A 723 11.44 -13.52 -32.14
CA THR A 723 11.99 -14.34 -31.05
C THR A 723 13.06 -15.29 -31.61
N ILE A 724 14.26 -15.26 -31.03
CA ILE A 724 15.28 -16.27 -31.28
C ILE A 724 15.04 -17.41 -30.29
N GLU A 725 14.67 -18.59 -30.79
CA GLU A 725 14.51 -19.80 -29.97
C GLU A 725 15.57 -20.82 -30.38
N VAL A 726 16.46 -21.19 -29.45
CA VAL A 726 17.68 -21.98 -29.73
C VAL A 726 18.00 -22.86 -28.53
N ARG A 727 19.08 -23.65 -28.59
CA ARG A 727 19.59 -24.41 -27.43
C ARG A 727 21.06 -24.12 -27.15
N SER A 728 21.51 -24.45 -25.94
CA SER A 728 22.90 -24.33 -25.53
C SER A 728 23.83 -25.05 -26.50
N GLY A 729 24.94 -24.42 -26.88
CA GLY A 729 25.86 -24.91 -27.90
C GLY A 729 25.50 -24.57 -29.35
N ASP A 730 24.30 -24.05 -29.63
CA ASP A 730 23.97 -23.58 -30.98
C ASP A 730 24.87 -22.39 -31.37
N ARG A 731 25.22 -22.33 -32.66
CA ARG A 731 25.92 -21.18 -33.25
C ARG A 731 24.94 -20.27 -33.95
N ILE A 732 25.06 -18.97 -33.71
CA ILE A 732 24.18 -17.94 -34.25
C ILE A 732 24.95 -17.12 -35.27
N ILE A 733 24.47 -17.09 -36.52
CA ILE A 733 25.01 -16.27 -37.61
C ILE A 733 23.90 -15.32 -38.06
N LEU A 734 23.84 -14.14 -37.46
CA LEU A 734 22.79 -13.16 -37.70
C LEU A 734 23.31 -11.96 -38.48
N THR A 735 22.90 -11.83 -39.73
CA THR A 735 23.20 -10.65 -40.56
C THR A 735 22.13 -9.59 -40.35
N VAL A 736 22.49 -8.46 -39.74
CA VAL A 736 21.62 -7.30 -39.55
C VAL A 736 21.91 -6.26 -40.62
N LYS A 737 20.91 -5.95 -41.44
CA LYS A 737 20.94 -4.90 -42.46
C LYS A 737 20.19 -3.67 -41.94
N ASN A 738 20.85 -2.52 -41.96
CA ASN A 738 20.25 -1.25 -41.55
C ASN A 738 19.62 -0.53 -42.76
N GLU A 739 18.29 -0.42 -42.78
CA GLU A 739 17.52 0.35 -43.76
C GLU A 739 16.78 1.55 -43.12
N LEU A 740 17.30 2.05 -41.98
CA LEU A 740 16.72 3.21 -41.30
C LEU A 740 16.87 4.51 -42.12
N PRO A 741 15.91 5.45 -41.99
CA PRO A 741 15.95 6.71 -42.72
C PRO A 741 16.99 7.68 -42.14
N ASN A 742 17.18 8.83 -42.80
CA ASN A 742 17.88 10.01 -42.27
C ASN A 742 19.33 9.81 -41.77
N GLY A 743 19.99 8.71 -42.16
CA GLY A 743 21.36 8.43 -41.73
C GLY A 743 21.45 7.78 -40.34
N GLU A 744 20.33 7.35 -39.76
CA GLU A 744 20.30 6.69 -38.46
C GLU A 744 21.06 5.36 -38.46
N THR A 745 21.84 5.13 -37.41
CA THR A 745 22.64 3.92 -37.27
C THR A 745 21.95 2.86 -36.42
N ALA A 746 22.35 1.59 -36.52
CA ALA A 746 21.82 0.51 -35.70
C ALA A 746 22.93 -0.32 -35.04
N ALA A 747 22.63 -0.98 -33.92
CA ALA A 747 23.45 -2.04 -33.34
C ALA A 747 22.56 -2.94 -32.48
N ILE A 748 22.78 -4.25 -32.48
CA ILE A 748 21.98 -5.21 -31.72
C ILE A 748 22.85 -5.80 -30.61
N HIS A 749 22.40 -5.63 -29.37
CA HIS A 749 22.98 -6.27 -28.18
C HIS A 749 22.13 -7.47 -27.76
N PHE A 750 22.79 -8.54 -27.31
CA PHE A 750 22.16 -9.76 -26.81
C PHE A 750 22.28 -9.83 -25.27
N HIS A 751 21.28 -9.25 -24.62
CA HIS A 751 21.22 -9.03 -23.17
C HIS A 751 21.40 -10.33 -22.38
N GLY A 752 22.45 -10.39 -21.56
CA GLY A 752 22.76 -11.55 -20.71
C GLY A 752 23.53 -12.69 -21.41
N ILE A 753 23.88 -12.53 -22.69
CA ILE A 753 24.79 -13.47 -23.37
C ILE A 753 26.23 -13.16 -22.97
N ARG A 754 26.98 -14.21 -22.60
CA ARG A 754 28.34 -14.07 -22.08
C ARG A 754 29.39 -13.74 -23.14
N HIS A 755 29.09 -14.04 -24.41
CA HIS A 755 29.99 -13.82 -25.55
C HIS A 755 31.42 -14.33 -25.31
N LEU A 756 31.55 -15.53 -24.73
CA LEU A 756 32.85 -16.17 -24.47
C LEU A 756 33.62 -16.36 -25.77
N GLY A 757 34.76 -15.68 -25.91
CA GLY A 757 35.57 -15.70 -27.13
C GLY A 757 35.00 -14.87 -28.29
N SER A 758 33.89 -14.17 -28.10
CA SER A 758 33.19 -13.41 -29.13
C SER A 758 32.80 -11.99 -28.69
N ASN A 759 33.62 -11.33 -27.87
CA ASN A 759 33.32 -9.99 -27.31
C ASN A 759 33.00 -8.93 -28.38
N ALA A 760 33.56 -9.04 -29.60
CA ALA A 760 33.24 -8.15 -30.73
C ALA A 760 31.79 -8.27 -31.24
N MET A 761 31.04 -9.29 -30.79
CA MET A 761 29.65 -9.56 -31.18
C MET A 761 28.64 -9.09 -30.14
N ASP A 762 29.09 -8.38 -29.10
CA ASP A 762 28.26 -7.92 -27.99
C ASP A 762 27.30 -6.79 -28.37
N GLY A 763 27.57 -6.01 -29.42
CA GLY A 763 26.63 -4.98 -29.88
C GLY A 763 26.71 -3.62 -29.19
N ALA A 764 27.59 -3.43 -28.21
CA ALA A 764 27.76 -2.17 -27.49
C ALA A 764 28.54 -1.13 -28.32
N ILE A 765 27.85 -0.09 -28.79
CA ILE A 765 28.45 0.99 -29.57
C ILE A 765 29.49 1.75 -28.76
N GLY A 766 30.64 2.03 -29.38
CA GLY A 766 31.76 2.72 -28.74
C GLY A 766 32.58 1.84 -27.81
N VAL A 767 32.11 0.62 -27.49
CA VAL A 767 32.84 -0.35 -26.68
C VAL A 767 33.35 -1.50 -27.54
N THR A 768 32.45 -2.31 -28.10
CA THR A 768 32.80 -3.55 -28.81
C THR A 768 32.73 -3.40 -30.33
N GLN A 769 31.94 -2.45 -30.83
CA GLN A 769 31.84 -2.18 -32.27
C GLN A 769 31.51 -0.73 -32.61
N CYS A 770 31.74 -0.36 -33.88
CA CYS A 770 31.16 0.81 -34.51
C CYS A 770 29.66 0.58 -34.78
N PRO A 771 28.87 1.66 -34.89
CA PRO A 771 27.46 1.54 -35.25
C PRO A 771 27.30 1.13 -36.74
N ILE A 772 26.27 0.33 -37.07
CA ILE A 772 25.97 -0.11 -38.44
C ILE A 772 25.38 1.06 -39.22
N PRO A 773 26.05 1.58 -40.27
CA PRO A 773 25.53 2.70 -41.05
C PRO A 773 24.33 2.30 -41.91
N VAL A 774 23.53 3.28 -42.34
CA VAL A 774 22.44 3.07 -43.29
C VAL A 774 22.95 2.38 -44.56
N ASN A 775 22.15 1.46 -45.11
CA ASN A 775 22.43 0.62 -46.28
C ASN A 775 23.64 -0.32 -46.13
N ASN A 776 24.15 -0.49 -44.92
CA ASN A 776 25.19 -1.47 -44.61
C ASN A 776 24.62 -2.60 -43.77
N SER A 777 25.45 -3.63 -43.57
CA SER A 777 25.11 -4.80 -42.79
C SER A 777 26.26 -5.23 -41.90
N PHE A 778 25.95 -5.82 -40.76
CA PHE A 778 26.91 -6.46 -39.87
C PHE A 778 26.45 -7.87 -39.54
N THR A 779 27.38 -8.82 -39.46
CA THR A 779 27.08 -10.21 -39.11
C THR A 779 27.55 -10.49 -37.70
N TYR A 780 26.60 -10.73 -36.80
CA TYR A 780 26.85 -11.26 -35.47
C TYR A 780 27.07 -12.77 -35.58
N ASP A 781 28.27 -13.23 -35.22
CA ASP A 781 28.67 -14.64 -35.31
C ASP A 781 29.25 -15.11 -33.97
N PHE A 782 28.43 -15.79 -33.18
CA PHE A 782 28.83 -16.31 -31.88
C PHE A 782 28.19 -17.66 -31.59
N THR A 783 28.82 -18.41 -30.68
CA THR A 783 28.28 -19.67 -30.19
C THR A 783 27.78 -19.48 -28.78
N ILE A 784 26.61 -20.04 -28.48
CA ILE A 784 26.05 -20.03 -27.14
C ILE A 784 26.84 -21.01 -26.29
N ASP A 785 27.33 -20.56 -25.14
CA ASP A 785 28.06 -21.40 -24.18
C ASP A 785 27.24 -22.66 -23.86
N GLU A 786 27.88 -23.84 -23.85
CA GLU A 786 27.22 -25.12 -23.56
C GLU A 786 26.55 -25.14 -22.19
N LYS A 787 27.05 -24.33 -21.26
CA LYS A 787 26.50 -24.20 -19.92
C LYS A 787 25.33 -23.19 -19.90
N GLN A 788 25.10 -22.40 -20.98
CA GLN A 788 24.01 -21.40 -21.08
C GLN A 788 22.71 -22.11 -21.37
N SER A 789 22.07 -22.61 -20.33
CA SER A 789 20.87 -23.43 -20.46
C SER A 789 19.97 -23.14 -19.28
N GLY A 790 18.98 -22.28 -19.43
CA GLY A 790 18.70 -21.42 -18.28
C GLY A 790 19.90 -20.53 -18.04
N THR A 791 20.64 -20.96 -17.05
CA THR A 791 21.72 -20.28 -16.36
C THR A 791 22.37 -21.27 -15.45
N TYR A 792 23.50 -20.84 -14.94
CA TYR A 792 24.64 -21.68 -14.89
C TYR A 792 25.00 -22.06 -13.48
N TRP A 793 25.56 -23.28 -13.39
CA TRP A 793 26.67 -23.62 -12.52
C TRP A 793 27.91 -24.04 -13.35
N TYR A 794 29.10 -23.64 -12.89
CA TYR A 794 30.43 -24.21 -13.12
C TYR A 794 31.06 -24.82 -11.83
N GLY A 795 31.34 -26.13 -11.78
CA GLY A 795 32.21 -26.71 -10.74
C GLY A 795 32.30 -28.24 -10.75
N GLU A 796 33.44 -28.80 -11.17
CA GLU A 796 33.82 -30.18 -10.89
C GLU A 796 33.90 -30.43 -9.36
N MET A 797 33.28 -31.51 -8.85
CA MET A 797 33.90 -32.58 -8.03
C MET A 797 32.87 -33.41 -7.22
N CYS A 798 32.56 -34.62 -7.74
CA CYS A 798 32.33 -35.92 -7.07
C CYS A 798 31.84 -36.02 -5.59
N ILE A 799 30.64 -36.60 -5.35
CA ILE A 799 30.34 -37.90 -4.67
C ILE A 799 28.87 -38.00 -4.14
N LEU A 800 28.13 -38.97 -4.69
CA LEU A 800 27.07 -39.85 -4.15
C LEU A 800 26.13 -39.36 -3.01
N LEU A 801 24.83 -39.15 -3.30
CA LEU A 801 23.71 -40.06 -2.95
C LEU A 801 22.33 -39.44 -3.30
N SER A 802 21.40 -40.34 -3.60
CA SER A 802 20.03 -40.19 -4.11
C SER A 802 19.09 -39.27 -3.33
N THR A 803 18.23 -38.50 -4.03
CA THR A 803 16.79 -38.80 -4.25
C THR A 803 16.14 -37.72 -5.13
N SER A 804 15.56 -38.17 -6.25
CA SER A 804 14.46 -37.60 -7.08
C SER A 804 14.02 -36.15 -6.83
N ILE A 805 14.44 -35.23 -7.71
CA ILE A 805 13.63 -34.20 -8.41
C ILE A 805 14.44 -33.80 -9.67
N GLU A 806 14.07 -34.28 -10.86
CA GLU A 806 14.65 -33.82 -12.14
C GLU A 806 13.65 -32.90 -12.84
N GLU A 807 13.95 -31.60 -12.88
CA GLU A 807 13.11 -30.57 -13.50
C GLU A 807 13.81 -29.98 -14.74
N PRO A 808 13.08 -29.70 -15.83
CA PRO A 808 13.65 -29.10 -17.04
C PRO A 808 13.81 -27.57 -16.87
N PHE A 809 15.05 -27.07 -16.91
CA PHE A 809 15.37 -25.63 -16.81
C PHE A 809 15.91 -25.09 -18.15
N PHE A 810 15.40 -23.94 -18.61
CA PHE A 810 15.74 -23.28 -19.87
C PHE A 810 15.86 -21.76 -19.68
N SER A 811 16.53 -21.01 -20.57
CA SER A 811 17.05 -19.63 -20.40
C SER A 811 16.18 -18.56 -21.03
N LEU A 812 16.04 -17.45 -20.31
CA LEU A 812 15.44 -16.20 -20.77
C LEU A 812 16.50 -15.09 -20.95
N SER A 813 16.85 -14.83 -22.20
CA SER A 813 17.62 -13.66 -22.67
C SER A 813 16.72 -12.82 -23.59
N ARG A 814 17.21 -11.66 -24.01
CA ARG A 814 16.55 -10.81 -25.02
C ARG A 814 17.59 -10.17 -25.90
N TRP A 815 17.17 -9.65 -27.04
CA TRP A 815 17.99 -8.76 -27.85
C TRP A 815 17.33 -7.38 -27.93
N HIS A 816 18.12 -6.32 -28.00
CA HIS A 816 17.61 -4.97 -28.22
C HIS A 816 18.64 -4.09 -28.92
N SER A 817 18.17 -2.97 -29.48
CA SER A 817 19.07 -1.95 -29.99
C SER A 817 19.92 -1.38 -28.86
N HIS A 818 21.21 -1.20 -29.14
CA HIS A 818 22.13 -0.47 -28.29
C HIS A 818 22.61 0.83 -28.98
N SER A 819 21.77 1.36 -29.88
CA SER A 819 21.98 2.60 -30.65
C SER A 819 20.97 3.65 -30.23
N GLY A 820 21.47 4.68 -29.53
CA GLY A 820 20.65 5.78 -29.01
C GLY A 820 19.48 5.27 -28.18
N ASP A 821 18.28 5.66 -28.60
CA ASP A 821 17.01 5.50 -27.93
C ASP A 821 16.03 4.58 -28.69
N GLN A 822 16.51 3.90 -29.74
CA GLN A 822 15.71 3.07 -30.64
C GLN A 822 14.94 1.94 -29.94
N ARG A 823 15.40 1.49 -28.76
CA ARG A 823 14.69 0.49 -27.96
C ARG A 823 13.30 0.97 -27.54
N ALA A 824 13.12 2.24 -27.17
CA ALA A 824 11.83 2.77 -26.71
C ALA A 824 10.76 2.78 -27.81
N ASP A 825 11.18 2.87 -29.06
CA ASP A 825 10.30 2.82 -30.23
C ASP A 825 10.29 1.43 -30.90
N GLY A 826 10.69 0.39 -30.17
CA GLY A 826 10.31 -0.99 -30.50
C GLY A 826 11.40 -1.89 -31.08
N LEU A 827 12.66 -1.44 -31.15
CA LEU A 827 13.76 -2.27 -31.64
C LEU A 827 14.26 -3.25 -30.57
N TYR A 828 13.45 -4.26 -30.25
CA TYR A 828 13.74 -5.34 -29.31
C TYR A 828 12.99 -6.63 -29.67
N GLY A 829 13.42 -7.75 -29.08
CA GLY A 829 12.74 -9.03 -29.13
C GLY A 829 13.34 -10.05 -28.15
N ALA A 830 12.74 -11.24 -28.06
CA ALA A 830 13.16 -12.25 -27.09
C ALA A 830 14.27 -13.17 -27.63
N PHE A 831 15.06 -13.73 -26.70
CA PHE A 831 16.11 -14.70 -26.99
C PHE A 831 16.03 -15.86 -25.98
N ILE A 832 15.46 -16.99 -26.39
CA ILE A 832 15.20 -18.16 -25.54
C ILE A 832 16.25 -19.24 -25.80
N ILE A 833 16.89 -19.75 -24.74
CA ILE A 833 17.92 -20.80 -24.87
C ILE A 833 17.52 -22.04 -24.08
N HIS A 834 17.23 -23.09 -24.83
CA HIS A 834 16.82 -24.37 -24.32
C HIS A 834 17.98 -25.26 -23.85
N LYS A 835 17.78 -26.00 -22.76
CA LYS A 835 18.76 -26.97 -22.27
C LYS A 835 18.60 -28.31 -23.00
N PRO A 836 19.67 -28.92 -23.52
CA PRO A 836 19.58 -30.27 -24.08
C PRO A 836 19.16 -31.30 -23.05
N THR A 837 18.31 -32.25 -23.45
CA THR A 837 18.03 -33.46 -22.66
C THR A 837 19.14 -34.49 -22.83
N SER A 838 19.52 -35.20 -21.76
CA SER A 838 20.61 -36.19 -21.81
C SER A 838 20.17 -37.44 -22.59
N PRO A 839 21.00 -38.01 -23.50
CA PRO A 839 20.64 -39.21 -24.28
C PRO A 839 20.56 -40.52 -23.48
N LEU A 840 20.64 -40.47 -22.14
CA LEU A 840 20.63 -41.67 -21.28
C LEU A 840 19.24 -42.10 -20.82
N TYR A 841 18.18 -41.43 -21.27
CA TYR A 841 16.81 -41.87 -20.99
C TYR A 841 16.14 -42.39 -22.25
N ASP A 842 15.93 -43.71 -22.24
CA ASP A 842 15.15 -44.53 -23.17
C ASP A 842 15.83 -45.04 -24.46
N SER A 843 16.80 -45.94 -24.28
CA SER A 843 17.19 -46.92 -25.30
C SER A 843 16.30 -48.18 -25.28
N SER A 844 15.06 -48.13 -24.78
CA SER A 844 14.17 -49.29 -24.67
C SER A 844 12.96 -49.28 -25.61
N VAL A 845 12.77 -48.23 -26.41
CA VAL A 845 11.74 -48.21 -27.48
C VAL A 845 12.39 -48.12 -28.86
N SER A 846 13.18 -49.15 -29.19
CA SER A 846 13.53 -49.46 -30.59
C SER A 846 12.49 -50.43 -31.17
N SER A 847 11.36 -49.94 -31.64
CA SER A 847 10.61 -50.59 -32.72
C SER A 847 9.48 -49.69 -33.24
N MET A 848 9.46 -49.52 -34.56
CA MET A 848 8.35 -49.08 -35.44
C MET A 848 8.50 -47.69 -36.07
N GLY A 849 8.86 -47.72 -37.35
CA GLY A 849 8.07 -47.05 -38.39
C GLY A 849 8.47 -45.65 -38.78
N GLU A 850 8.97 -45.51 -40.02
CA GLU A 850 8.88 -44.29 -40.81
C GLU A 850 7.44 -43.75 -40.84
N HIS A 851 7.31 -42.41 -40.81
CA HIS A 851 6.08 -41.65 -40.97
C HIS A 851 5.07 -41.73 -39.81
N SER A 852 5.39 -41.04 -38.71
CA SER A 852 4.37 -40.47 -37.83
C SER A 852 4.81 -39.10 -37.36
N THR A 853 3.88 -38.15 -37.39
CA THR A 853 3.94 -36.85 -36.70
C THR A 853 4.57 -36.98 -35.30
N PRO A 854 5.32 -35.97 -34.80
CA PRO A 854 5.88 -36.01 -33.46
C PRO A 854 4.75 -36.31 -32.47
N GLN A 855 4.79 -37.46 -31.82
CA GLN A 855 3.80 -37.84 -30.85
C GLN A 855 4.13 -37.03 -29.59
N GLU A 856 3.32 -35.99 -29.32
CA GLU A 856 3.47 -35.09 -28.18
C GLU A 856 3.73 -35.87 -26.90
N ASN A 857 4.78 -35.50 -26.15
CA ASN A 857 4.97 -36.03 -24.81
C ASN A 857 3.89 -35.42 -23.91
N PRO A 858 2.90 -36.21 -23.41
CA PRO A 858 1.79 -35.66 -22.62
C PRO A 858 2.23 -35.07 -21.27
N ASN A 859 3.49 -35.26 -20.86
CA ASN A 859 4.07 -34.74 -19.63
C ASN A 859 5.01 -33.53 -19.84
N ALA A 860 5.15 -33.01 -21.06
CA ALA A 860 5.99 -31.85 -21.32
C ALA A 860 5.32 -30.55 -20.88
N ASP A 861 6.08 -29.68 -20.21
CA ASP A 861 5.59 -28.37 -19.77
C ASP A 861 5.12 -27.52 -20.97
N GLU A 862 4.13 -26.66 -20.71
CA GLU A 862 3.66 -25.65 -21.64
C GLU A 862 4.32 -24.31 -21.29
N GLU A 863 5.05 -23.71 -22.23
CA GLU A 863 5.83 -22.50 -21.98
C GLU A 863 5.29 -21.28 -22.75
N HIS A 864 5.09 -20.17 -22.02
CA HIS A 864 4.62 -18.91 -22.57
C HIS A 864 5.63 -17.77 -22.36
N LEU A 865 5.96 -17.03 -23.42
CA LEU A 865 6.76 -15.82 -23.40
C LEU A 865 5.89 -14.57 -23.28
N ILE A 866 6.22 -13.72 -22.30
CA ILE A 866 5.58 -12.42 -22.06
C ILE A 866 6.67 -11.32 -21.96
N MET A 867 6.75 -10.47 -22.97
CA MET A 867 7.53 -9.23 -22.96
C MET A 867 6.62 -8.09 -22.53
N ILE A 868 7.05 -7.33 -21.51
CA ILE A 868 6.29 -6.22 -20.95
C ILE A 868 7.18 -4.98 -20.96
N GLY A 869 6.64 -3.84 -21.39
CA GLY A 869 7.39 -2.59 -21.32
C GLY A 869 6.48 -1.38 -21.30
N ASP A 870 6.92 -0.35 -20.59
CA ASP A 870 6.35 0.99 -20.71
C ASP A 870 6.34 1.49 -22.17
N TRP A 871 5.33 2.29 -22.50
CA TRP A 871 5.10 2.76 -23.86
C TRP A 871 4.74 4.24 -23.89
N TYR A 872 5.44 4.97 -24.74
CA TYR A 872 5.29 6.39 -24.96
C TYR A 872 4.59 6.65 -26.29
N HIS A 873 3.66 7.60 -26.33
CA HIS A 873 2.97 8.00 -27.57
C HIS A 873 3.77 9.02 -28.39
N ARG A 874 4.70 9.74 -27.74
CA ARG A 874 5.74 10.53 -28.41
C ARG A 874 6.88 9.63 -28.89
N THR A 875 7.69 10.11 -29.81
CA THR A 875 8.89 9.37 -30.26
C THR A 875 9.94 9.31 -29.16
N ALA A 876 10.79 8.29 -29.19
CA ALA A 876 11.90 8.13 -28.27
C ALA A 876 12.85 9.35 -28.33
N HIS A 877 13.11 9.87 -29.53
CA HIS A 877 13.93 11.07 -29.75
C HIS A 877 13.37 12.29 -29.03
N GLU A 878 12.08 12.58 -29.17
CA GLU A 878 11.44 13.70 -28.48
C GLU A 878 11.46 13.52 -26.95
N MET A 879 11.29 12.28 -26.49
CA MET A 879 11.34 11.92 -25.07
C MET A 879 12.74 12.17 -24.49
N VAL A 880 13.80 11.69 -25.16
CA VAL A 880 15.19 11.87 -24.72
C VAL A 880 15.63 13.34 -24.86
N ASP A 881 15.26 14.03 -25.93
CA ASP A 881 15.57 15.45 -26.12
C ASP A 881 14.91 16.33 -25.05
N TRP A 882 13.66 16.01 -24.68
CA TRP A 882 13.00 16.70 -23.58
C TRP A 882 13.72 16.46 -22.26
N TYR A 883 14.10 15.22 -21.97
CA TYR A 883 14.87 14.89 -20.76
C TYR A 883 16.20 15.64 -20.75
N LYS A 884 16.92 15.67 -21.87
CA LYS A 884 18.17 16.42 -22.07
C LYS A 884 17.99 17.93 -22.27
N SER A 885 16.94 18.50 -21.68
CA SER A 885 16.69 19.94 -21.69
C SER A 885 16.50 20.46 -20.28
N LYS A 886 16.68 21.77 -20.08
CA LYS A 886 16.40 22.44 -18.79
C LYS A 886 14.94 22.26 -18.32
N LYS A 887 14.03 21.87 -19.22
CA LYS A 887 12.60 21.73 -18.92
C LYS A 887 12.28 20.49 -18.11
N SER A 888 13.10 19.45 -18.21
CA SER A 888 12.87 18.21 -17.46
C SER A 888 13.15 18.36 -15.97
N VAL A 889 13.98 19.35 -15.59
CA VAL A 889 14.54 19.51 -14.24
C VAL A 889 15.16 18.21 -13.68
N GLY A 890 15.59 17.31 -14.56
CA GLY A 890 16.12 15.98 -14.19
C GLY A 890 15.04 14.92 -13.95
N TRP A 891 13.75 15.24 -14.06
CA TRP A 891 12.67 14.27 -13.93
C TRP A 891 12.53 13.40 -15.17
N GLU A 892 12.42 12.11 -14.95
CA GLU A 892 12.21 11.12 -16.01
C GLU A 892 10.82 11.29 -16.64
N PRO A 893 10.73 11.13 -17.98
CA PRO A 893 9.45 11.20 -18.67
C PRO A 893 8.61 9.97 -18.35
N THR A 894 7.35 10.18 -17.97
CA THR A 894 6.46 9.09 -17.58
C THR A 894 5.60 8.59 -18.75
N PRO A 895 5.48 7.25 -18.92
CA PRO A 895 4.84 6.66 -20.09
C PRO A 895 3.33 6.91 -20.10
N GLU A 896 2.71 6.83 -21.28
CA GLU A 896 1.25 6.93 -21.42
C GLU A 896 0.55 5.57 -21.32
N ASN A 897 1.26 4.46 -21.60
CA ASN A 897 0.69 3.10 -21.57
C ASN A 897 1.76 2.02 -21.27
N VAL A 898 1.37 0.75 -21.27
CA VAL A 898 2.24 -0.43 -21.20
C VAL A 898 1.85 -1.40 -22.33
N LEU A 899 2.80 -2.11 -22.94
CA LEU A 899 2.53 -3.12 -23.97
C LEU A 899 2.84 -4.54 -23.50
N PHE A 900 2.07 -5.49 -24.02
CA PHE A 900 2.22 -6.93 -23.82
C PHE A 900 2.59 -7.57 -25.16
N ASN A 901 3.79 -8.14 -25.28
CA ASN A 901 4.33 -8.62 -26.55
C ASN A 901 4.06 -7.63 -27.71
N GLY A 902 4.22 -6.34 -27.44
CA GLY A 902 4.05 -5.24 -28.41
C GLY A 902 2.62 -4.87 -28.79
N VAL A 903 1.59 -5.29 -28.03
CA VAL A 903 0.20 -4.83 -28.21
C VAL A 903 -0.47 -4.46 -26.89
N ASN A 904 -1.41 -3.52 -26.95
CA ASN A 904 -2.40 -3.28 -25.89
C ASN A 904 -3.62 -2.53 -26.48
N THR A 905 -4.48 -2.01 -25.62
CA THR A 905 -5.48 -1.01 -25.96
C THR A 905 -5.21 0.30 -25.24
N PHE A 906 -5.64 1.41 -25.83
CA PHE A 906 -5.62 2.73 -25.21
C PHE A 906 -6.95 3.43 -25.46
N ASP A 907 -7.47 4.13 -24.46
CA ASP A 907 -8.72 4.89 -24.61
C ASP A 907 -8.47 6.20 -25.37
N CYS A 908 -8.74 6.17 -26.68
CA CYS A 908 -8.60 7.31 -27.57
C CYS A 908 -9.41 8.55 -27.13
N SER A 909 -10.48 8.38 -26.34
CA SER A 909 -11.29 9.51 -25.86
C SER A 909 -10.52 10.43 -24.90
N ARG A 910 -9.44 9.90 -24.29
CA ARG A 910 -8.59 10.61 -23.33
C ARG A 910 -7.52 11.49 -24.01
N LEU A 911 -7.37 11.41 -25.34
CA LEU A 911 -6.38 12.18 -26.09
C LEU A 911 -6.91 13.55 -26.49
N ILE A 912 -6.19 14.60 -26.09
CA ILE A 912 -6.48 15.98 -26.46
C ILE A 912 -5.87 16.26 -27.84
N ARG A 913 -6.56 15.90 -28.94
CA ARG A 913 -6.33 16.27 -30.36
C ARG A 913 -4.91 16.22 -30.99
N LEU A 914 -3.85 15.83 -30.27
CA LEU A 914 -2.46 15.88 -30.75
C LEU A 914 -1.98 14.59 -31.44
N TYR A 915 -2.64 13.46 -31.22
CA TYR A 915 -2.22 12.16 -31.76
C TYR A 915 -3.35 11.51 -32.57
N GLU A 916 -3.01 10.81 -33.65
CA GLU A 916 -3.96 9.99 -34.40
C GLU A 916 -4.23 8.69 -33.64
N CYS A 917 -5.48 8.47 -33.22
CA CYS A 917 -5.86 7.30 -32.44
C CYS A 917 -7.04 6.58 -33.10
N ASP A 918 -6.89 5.28 -33.30
CA ASP A 918 -7.91 4.40 -33.85
C ASP A 918 -8.03 3.16 -32.95
N LEU A 919 -9.12 3.12 -32.17
CA LEU A 919 -9.44 2.00 -31.29
C LEU A 919 -9.50 0.66 -32.05
N LYS A 920 -9.76 0.65 -33.36
CA LYS A 920 -9.80 -0.57 -34.17
C LYS A 920 -8.41 -1.12 -34.48
N LYS A 921 -7.36 -0.30 -34.34
CA LYS A 921 -5.96 -0.71 -34.51
C LYS A 921 -5.36 -1.27 -33.22
N GLY A 922 -5.82 -0.79 -32.06
CA GLY A 922 -5.49 -1.37 -30.75
C GLY A 922 -6.02 -2.79 -30.62
N ARG A 923 -5.30 -3.66 -29.91
CA ARG A 923 -5.64 -5.08 -29.80
C ARG A 923 -5.61 -5.52 -28.34
N ILE A 924 -6.60 -6.30 -27.94
CA ILE A 924 -6.63 -6.89 -26.60
C ILE A 924 -5.70 -8.11 -26.60
N PRO A 925 -4.62 -8.12 -25.82
CA PRO A 925 -3.78 -9.31 -25.64
C PRO A 925 -4.55 -10.38 -24.88
N LEU A 926 -4.45 -11.64 -25.30
CA LEU A 926 -5.00 -12.80 -24.59
C LEU A 926 -4.01 -13.95 -24.61
N ILE A 927 -4.01 -14.75 -23.55
CA ILE A 927 -3.19 -15.97 -23.44
C ILE A 927 -4.13 -17.16 -23.37
N ALA A 928 -3.90 -18.16 -24.22
CA ALA A 928 -4.62 -19.43 -24.16
C ALA A 928 -3.68 -20.51 -23.65
N LEU A 929 -4.07 -21.19 -22.58
CA LEU A 929 -3.37 -22.30 -21.94
C LEU A 929 -4.04 -23.61 -22.33
N ASN A 930 -3.28 -24.69 -22.43
CA ASN A 930 -3.84 -26.03 -22.59
C ASN A 930 -4.56 -26.47 -21.31
N SER A 931 -5.80 -26.97 -21.41
CA SER A 931 -6.56 -27.45 -20.25
C SER A 931 -6.05 -28.75 -19.62
N ASP A 932 -5.07 -29.44 -20.22
CA ASP A 932 -4.50 -30.65 -19.64
C ASP A 932 -3.69 -30.32 -18.37
N SER A 933 -4.25 -30.70 -17.23
CA SER A 933 -3.65 -30.48 -15.90
C SER A 933 -2.36 -31.26 -15.67
N ARG A 934 -2.02 -32.23 -16.54
CA ARG A 934 -0.74 -32.94 -16.48
C ARG A 934 0.42 -32.09 -17.00
N ARG A 935 0.14 -31.04 -17.79
CA ARG A 935 1.13 -30.12 -18.33
C ARG A 935 1.21 -28.88 -17.45
N ARG A 936 2.33 -28.65 -16.77
CA ARG A 936 2.51 -27.42 -15.98
C ARG A 936 2.67 -26.22 -16.90
N LYS A 937 2.25 -25.05 -16.42
CA LYS A 937 2.18 -23.81 -17.19
C LYS A 937 3.30 -22.88 -16.74
N LYS A 938 4.31 -22.72 -17.58
CA LYS A 938 5.48 -21.90 -17.29
C LYS A 938 5.39 -20.58 -18.04
N PHE A 939 5.53 -19.49 -17.31
CA PHE A 939 5.63 -18.16 -17.87
C PHE A 939 7.08 -17.69 -17.83
N ARG A 940 7.53 -17.09 -18.92
CA ARG A 940 8.82 -16.45 -19.09
C ARG A 940 8.58 -14.98 -19.33
N VAL A 941 8.88 -14.16 -18.33
CA VAL A 941 8.51 -12.75 -18.32
C VAL A 941 9.75 -11.87 -18.41
N ILE A 942 9.74 -10.92 -19.35
CA ILE A 942 10.85 -10.00 -19.63
C ILE A 942 10.34 -8.56 -19.50
N ASN A 943 10.97 -7.75 -18.64
CA ASN A 943 10.73 -6.31 -18.66
C ASN A 943 11.59 -5.62 -19.72
N VAL A 944 11.04 -5.42 -20.92
CA VAL A 944 11.62 -4.70 -22.08
C VAL A 944 11.44 -3.18 -22.01
N GLY A 945 10.87 -2.66 -20.91
CA GLY A 945 10.63 -1.23 -20.69
C GLY A 945 11.88 -0.38 -20.63
N ASN A 946 11.67 0.92 -20.49
CA ASN A 946 12.68 1.96 -20.60
C ASN A 946 12.88 2.73 -19.29
N LEU A 947 11.90 2.69 -18.38
CA LEU A 947 11.93 3.40 -17.11
C LEU A 947 11.35 2.55 -15.97
N ALA A 948 10.17 1.98 -16.17
CA ALA A 948 9.32 1.57 -15.06
C ALA A 948 9.63 0.16 -14.53
N ASP A 949 9.64 0.04 -13.20
CA ASP A 949 9.52 -1.25 -12.53
C ASP A 949 8.07 -1.77 -12.70
N ILE A 950 7.93 -3.04 -13.05
CA ILE A 950 6.63 -3.66 -13.31
C ILE A 950 6.45 -4.87 -12.40
N GLU A 951 5.33 -4.91 -11.69
CA GLU A 951 4.89 -6.05 -10.90
C GLU A 951 3.90 -6.89 -11.70
N VAL A 952 4.08 -8.22 -11.68
CA VAL A 952 3.22 -9.18 -12.37
C VAL A 952 2.58 -10.14 -11.37
N SER A 953 1.28 -10.36 -11.48
CA SER A 953 0.53 -11.36 -10.70
C SER A 953 -0.56 -12.03 -11.55
N VAL A 954 -1.01 -13.21 -11.14
CA VAL A 954 -2.08 -13.97 -11.81
C VAL A 954 -3.18 -14.28 -10.80
N GLY A 955 -4.41 -13.85 -11.09
CA GLY A 955 -5.56 -14.03 -10.20
C GLY A 955 -5.81 -15.50 -9.87
N SER A 956 -6.03 -15.79 -8.59
CA SER A 956 -6.26 -17.16 -8.06
C SER A 956 -5.13 -18.16 -8.35
N HIS A 957 -3.92 -17.68 -8.67
CA HIS A 957 -2.74 -18.51 -8.82
C HIS A 957 -1.60 -17.99 -7.94
N THR A 958 -0.72 -18.88 -7.49
CA THR A 958 0.60 -18.49 -6.97
C THR A 958 1.66 -18.66 -8.04
N LEU A 959 2.77 -17.94 -7.87
CA LEU A 959 3.92 -17.97 -8.75
C LEU A 959 5.06 -18.76 -8.07
N ILE A 960 5.49 -19.84 -8.70
CA ILE A 960 6.65 -20.62 -8.27
C ILE A 960 7.84 -20.18 -9.12
N ILE A 961 8.68 -19.30 -8.57
CA ILE A 961 9.85 -18.78 -9.28
C ILE A 961 10.88 -19.89 -9.46
N VAL A 962 11.30 -20.11 -10.70
CA VAL A 962 12.27 -21.14 -11.08
C VAL A 962 13.48 -20.57 -11.81
N GLU A 963 13.41 -19.30 -12.24
CA GLU A 963 14.46 -18.64 -12.99
C GLU A 963 14.52 -17.13 -12.73
N ALA A 964 15.72 -16.54 -12.65
CA ALA A 964 15.95 -15.09 -12.53
C ALA A 964 17.16 -14.61 -13.35
N ASP A 965 16.98 -13.75 -14.35
CA ASP A 965 18.05 -13.24 -15.25
C ASP A 965 18.80 -14.34 -15.98
N GLY A 966 18.02 -15.33 -16.38
CA GLY A 966 18.52 -16.58 -16.83
C GLY A 966 18.59 -17.59 -15.68
N SER A 967 18.96 -17.23 -14.41
CA SER A 967 19.50 -18.00 -13.21
C SER A 967 18.61 -19.08 -12.60
N PRO A 968 19.02 -20.37 -12.44
CA PRO A 968 18.10 -21.36 -11.95
C PRO A 968 17.97 -21.13 -10.44
N VAL A 969 16.74 -21.02 -9.99
CA VAL A 969 16.43 -20.83 -8.58
C VAL A 969 16.00 -22.18 -8.04
N ARG A 970 16.50 -22.56 -6.86
CA ARG A 970 15.93 -23.68 -6.13
C ARG A 970 14.50 -23.30 -5.81
N VAL A 971 13.53 -24.12 -6.22
CA VAL A 971 12.11 -23.91 -5.94
C VAL A 971 11.96 -23.45 -4.49
N SER A 972 11.55 -22.19 -4.32
CA SER A 972 11.26 -21.63 -3.00
C SER A 972 10.23 -22.54 -2.34
N PRO A 973 10.39 -22.94 -1.07
CA PRO A 973 9.38 -23.72 -0.37
C PRO A 973 8.04 -22.97 -0.27
N ASP A 974 8.05 -21.64 -0.44
CA ASP A 974 6.89 -20.76 -0.34
C ASP A 974 6.61 -20.10 -1.71
N PRO A 975 5.47 -20.39 -2.37
CA PRO A 975 5.01 -19.68 -3.56
C PRO A 975 4.75 -18.19 -3.28
N VAL A 976 5.01 -17.31 -4.26
CA VAL A 976 4.78 -15.86 -4.13
C VAL A 976 3.51 -15.43 -4.88
N SER A 977 2.86 -14.36 -4.44
CA SER A 977 1.66 -13.82 -5.09
C SER A 977 1.96 -12.92 -6.29
N SER A 978 3.15 -12.31 -6.33
CA SER A 978 3.61 -11.43 -7.41
C SER A 978 5.13 -11.39 -7.52
N VAL A 979 5.62 -10.92 -8.66
CA VAL A 979 7.06 -10.66 -8.91
C VAL A 979 7.25 -9.26 -9.49
N THR A 980 8.15 -8.48 -8.89
CA THR A 980 8.53 -7.15 -9.38
C THR A 980 9.84 -7.23 -10.16
N MET A 981 9.88 -6.60 -11.33
CA MET A 981 11.03 -6.62 -12.23
C MET A 981 11.33 -5.24 -12.81
N SER A 982 12.61 -4.86 -12.75
CA SER A 982 13.12 -3.63 -13.37
C SER A 982 13.46 -3.83 -14.85
N PRO A 983 13.59 -2.75 -15.64
CA PRO A 983 14.09 -2.83 -17.01
C PRO A 983 15.36 -3.66 -17.13
N GLY A 984 15.33 -4.70 -17.96
CA GLY A 984 16.47 -5.63 -18.11
C GLY A 984 16.35 -6.93 -17.34
N GLN A 985 15.48 -7.00 -16.34
CA GLN A 985 15.28 -8.22 -15.57
C GLN A 985 14.32 -9.20 -16.23
N ARG A 986 14.52 -10.47 -15.90
CA ARG A 986 13.77 -11.61 -16.40
C ARG A 986 13.45 -12.57 -15.29
N TYR A 987 12.24 -13.11 -15.28
CA TYR A 987 11.85 -14.19 -14.38
C TYR A 987 11.09 -15.26 -15.13
N SER A 988 11.32 -16.52 -14.76
CA SER A 988 10.43 -17.62 -15.16
C SER A 988 9.79 -18.22 -13.94
N PHE A 989 8.49 -18.50 -14.04
CA PHE A 989 7.71 -19.09 -12.96
C PHE A 989 6.64 -20.04 -13.49
N TYR A 990 6.33 -21.06 -12.69
CA TYR A 990 5.10 -21.82 -12.89
C TYR A 990 3.95 -21.09 -12.21
N ILE A 991 2.75 -21.21 -12.77
CA ILE A 991 1.53 -20.82 -12.05
C ILE A 991 0.90 -22.07 -11.43
N GLU A 992 0.45 -21.96 -10.18
CA GLU A 992 -0.29 -23.00 -9.50
C GLU A 992 -1.64 -22.46 -9.05
N TYR A 993 -2.71 -23.10 -9.50
CA TYR A 993 -4.08 -22.69 -9.19
C TYR A 993 -4.42 -22.98 -7.73
N MET A 994 -4.91 -21.97 -7.00
CA MET A 994 -5.19 -22.03 -5.56
C MET A 994 -6.63 -22.38 -5.20
N GLY A 995 -7.52 -22.59 -6.18
CA GLY A 995 -8.92 -22.83 -5.90
C GLY A 995 -9.24 -24.28 -5.56
N ASP A 996 -10.26 -24.47 -4.71
CA ASP A 996 -10.73 -25.79 -4.28
C ASP A 996 -11.53 -26.55 -5.36
N THR A 997 -11.82 -25.89 -6.49
CA THR A 997 -12.62 -26.45 -7.61
C THR A 997 -11.75 -26.64 -8.86
N PRO A 998 -11.84 -27.76 -9.59
CA PRO A 998 -11.14 -27.92 -10.86
C PRO A 998 -11.46 -26.78 -11.85
N ILE A 999 -10.45 -26.37 -12.62
CA ILE A 999 -10.62 -25.37 -13.69
C ILE A 999 -11.45 -26.00 -14.82
N ASN A 1000 -12.56 -25.38 -15.18
CA ASN A 1000 -13.40 -25.83 -16.30
C ASN A 1000 -12.89 -25.29 -17.65
N GLU A 1001 -13.25 -25.99 -18.73
CA GLU A 1001 -12.94 -25.56 -20.09
C GLU A 1001 -13.55 -24.18 -20.41
N GLY A 1002 -12.74 -23.26 -20.94
CA GLY A 1002 -13.14 -21.89 -21.23
C GLY A 1002 -13.07 -20.93 -20.06
N GLU A 1003 -12.78 -21.38 -18.83
CA GLU A 1003 -12.55 -20.48 -17.69
C GLU A 1003 -11.33 -19.58 -17.94
N SER A 1004 -11.44 -18.32 -17.52
CA SER A 1004 -10.36 -17.34 -17.60
C SER A 1004 -10.06 -16.67 -16.26
N PHE A 1005 -8.80 -16.25 -16.14
CA PHE A 1005 -8.24 -15.53 -14.99
C PHE A 1005 -7.50 -14.29 -15.46
N TRP A 1006 -7.46 -13.25 -14.64
CA TRP A 1006 -6.71 -12.04 -14.96
C TRP A 1006 -5.23 -12.18 -14.60
N MET A 1007 -4.33 -11.91 -15.55
CA MET A 1007 -2.96 -11.51 -15.24
C MET A 1007 -2.93 -9.99 -15.07
N ARG A 1008 -2.52 -9.52 -13.89
CA ARG A 1008 -2.36 -8.10 -13.57
C ARG A 1008 -0.92 -7.69 -13.78
N MET A 1009 -0.75 -6.50 -14.35
CA MET A 1009 0.52 -5.80 -14.40
C MET A 1009 0.36 -4.44 -13.74
N ARG A 1010 1.20 -4.15 -12.74
CA ARG A 1010 1.18 -2.89 -12.00
C ARG A 1010 2.50 -2.16 -12.20
N VAL A 1011 2.43 -0.94 -12.71
CA VAL A 1011 3.56 -0.03 -12.81
C VAL A 1011 3.88 0.52 -11.42
N ASN A 1012 5.11 0.33 -10.95
CA ASN A 1012 5.53 0.83 -9.65
C ASN A 1012 5.76 2.35 -9.71
N LYS A 1013 4.86 3.09 -9.07
CA LYS A 1013 4.90 4.56 -9.02
C LYS A 1013 6.15 5.13 -8.33
N GLU A 1014 6.88 4.35 -7.52
CA GLU A 1014 8.15 4.79 -6.94
C GLU A 1014 9.22 5.11 -8.02
N THR A 1015 9.09 4.52 -9.21
CA THR A 1015 9.99 4.81 -10.36
C THR A 1015 9.56 6.03 -11.19
N LEU A 1016 8.44 6.69 -10.83
CA LEU A 1016 7.81 7.73 -11.62
C LEU A 1016 7.75 9.06 -10.84
N ASN A 1017 8.73 9.93 -11.07
CA ASN A 1017 8.78 11.25 -10.43
C ASN A 1017 7.72 12.24 -10.95
N MET A 1018 7.25 12.07 -12.20
CA MET A 1018 6.29 12.99 -12.83
C MET A 1018 4.91 12.32 -13.01
N PRO A 1019 3.82 12.87 -12.45
CA PRO A 1019 2.50 12.26 -12.62
C PRO A 1019 2.06 12.36 -14.09
N ASN A 1020 1.57 11.24 -14.65
CA ASN A 1020 0.92 11.21 -15.96
C ASN A 1020 -0.50 10.67 -15.80
N THR A 1021 -1.49 11.54 -15.98
CA THR A 1021 -2.90 11.18 -15.84
C THR A 1021 -3.37 10.23 -16.94
N LEU A 1022 -2.70 10.17 -18.10
CA LEU A 1022 -3.06 9.25 -19.19
C LEU A 1022 -2.68 7.81 -18.87
N LEU A 1023 -1.62 7.60 -18.08
CA LEU A 1023 -1.16 6.28 -17.67
C LEU A 1023 -2.20 5.60 -16.77
N ASN A 1024 -2.77 4.51 -17.25
CA ASN A 1024 -3.37 3.54 -16.35
C ASN A 1024 -2.27 2.62 -15.80
N ALA A 1025 -1.91 2.84 -14.53
CA ALA A 1025 -0.82 2.14 -13.85
C ALA A 1025 -1.14 0.65 -13.58
N GLU A 1026 -2.39 0.22 -13.69
CA GLU A 1026 -2.80 -1.18 -13.54
C GLU A 1026 -3.48 -1.69 -14.81
N GLN A 1027 -2.88 -2.69 -15.43
CA GLN A 1027 -3.33 -3.30 -16.68
C GLN A 1027 -3.70 -4.76 -16.44
N PHE A 1028 -4.74 -5.23 -17.11
CA PHE A 1028 -5.27 -6.58 -16.93
C PHE A 1028 -5.40 -7.28 -18.27
N ILE A 1029 -4.93 -8.53 -18.35
CA ILE A 1029 -5.09 -9.36 -19.55
C ILE A 1029 -5.70 -10.71 -19.15
N PRO A 1030 -6.62 -11.27 -19.96
CA PRO A 1030 -7.21 -12.55 -19.66
C PRO A 1030 -6.30 -13.71 -20.09
N ILE A 1031 -6.15 -14.68 -19.19
CA ILE A 1031 -5.59 -16.00 -19.43
C ILE A 1031 -6.75 -16.99 -19.48
N PHE A 1032 -6.96 -17.64 -20.60
CA PHE A 1032 -7.99 -18.67 -20.80
C PHE A 1032 -7.39 -20.06 -20.71
N TYR A 1033 -8.08 -20.99 -20.05
CA TYR A 1033 -7.83 -22.42 -20.20
C TYR A 1033 -8.64 -22.94 -21.38
N ASN A 1034 -7.95 -23.24 -22.47
CA ASN A 1034 -8.37 -23.43 -23.86
C ASN A 1034 -8.65 -22.13 -24.62
N ASP A 1035 -8.32 -22.11 -25.92
CA ASP A 1035 -8.44 -20.92 -26.74
C ASP A 1035 -9.93 -20.57 -26.98
N PRO A 1036 -10.39 -19.40 -26.49
CA PRO A 1036 -11.79 -19.02 -26.55
C PRO A 1036 -12.29 -18.79 -27.98
N ARG A 1037 -11.40 -18.62 -28.97
CA ARG A 1037 -11.75 -18.46 -30.38
C ARG A 1037 -12.39 -19.72 -30.97
N TYR A 1038 -12.19 -20.88 -30.33
CA TYR A 1038 -12.78 -22.15 -30.74
C TYR A 1038 -14.00 -22.55 -29.89
N LEU A 1039 -14.38 -21.73 -28.90
CA LEU A 1039 -15.56 -21.93 -28.07
C LEU A 1039 -16.75 -21.11 -28.61
N PRO A 1040 -17.99 -21.63 -28.54
CA PRO A 1040 -19.17 -20.83 -28.85
C PRO A 1040 -19.27 -19.60 -27.95
N ARG A 1041 -19.62 -18.42 -28.50
CA ARG A 1041 -19.66 -17.13 -27.77
C ARG A 1041 -20.57 -17.15 -26.52
N ALA A 1042 -21.56 -18.03 -26.47
CA ALA A 1042 -22.48 -18.21 -25.35
C ALA A 1042 -21.95 -19.11 -24.22
N SER A 1043 -20.77 -19.71 -24.41
CA SER A 1043 -20.15 -20.68 -23.49
C SER A 1043 -18.82 -20.21 -22.90
N ILE A 1044 -18.42 -18.95 -23.12
CA ILE A 1044 -17.27 -18.33 -22.46
C ILE A 1044 -17.76 -17.83 -21.08
N PRO A 1045 -17.33 -18.45 -19.96
CA PRO A 1045 -17.64 -17.96 -18.61
C PRO A 1045 -17.02 -16.58 -18.39
N PRO A 1046 -17.58 -15.73 -17.51
CA PRO A 1046 -16.95 -14.46 -17.14
C PRO A 1046 -15.60 -14.72 -16.47
N THR A 1047 -14.58 -13.92 -16.82
CA THR A 1047 -13.26 -13.98 -16.20
C THR A 1047 -13.39 -13.85 -14.68
N ARG A 1048 -12.84 -14.81 -13.94
CA ARG A 1048 -12.88 -14.78 -12.48
C ARG A 1048 -12.04 -13.60 -11.98
N ASP A 1049 -12.70 -12.67 -11.30
CA ASP A 1049 -12.02 -11.52 -10.69
C ASP A 1049 -11.06 -11.95 -9.58
N PHE A 1050 -10.00 -11.14 -9.47
CA PHE A 1050 -8.92 -11.22 -8.50
C PHE A 1050 -9.42 -11.39 -7.06
N SER A 1051 -9.28 -12.59 -6.50
CA SER A 1051 -9.08 -12.73 -5.06
C SER A 1051 -7.61 -12.40 -4.77
N ILE A 1052 -7.27 -11.12 -4.64
CA ILE A 1052 -5.93 -10.74 -4.16
C ILE A 1052 -5.86 -11.25 -2.72
N LEU A 1053 -5.02 -12.26 -2.46
CA LEU A 1053 -4.45 -12.43 -1.12
C LEU A 1053 -3.96 -11.04 -0.73
N SER A 1054 -4.54 -10.42 0.29
CA SER A 1054 -4.25 -9.02 0.63
C SER A 1054 -2.75 -8.74 0.49
N ASP A 1055 -2.35 -7.60 -0.08
CA ASP A 1055 -0.92 -7.21 -0.20
C ASP A 1055 -0.20 -7.23 1.18
N THR A 1056 -0.96 -7.37 2.28
CA THR A 1056 -0.53 -7.55 3.67
C THR A 1056 -0.35 -9.01 4.15
N ALA A 1057 -0.73 -10.03 3.37
CA ALA A 1057 -0.80 -11.43 3.82
C ALA A 1057 0.27 -12.38 3.25
N GLN A 1058 1.10 -11.95 2.29
CA GLN A 1058 2.24 -12.73 1.79
C GLN A 1058 3.46 -11.82 1.57
N PRO A 1059 4.69 -12.27 1.84
CA PRO A 1059 5.89 -11.44 1.73
C PRO A 1059 6.05 -10.90 0.31
N SER A 1060 6.36 -9.62 0.19
CA SER A 1060 6.81 -9.04 -1.08
C SER A 1060 8.04 -9.80 -1.58
N PHE A 1061 8.08 -10.06 -2.88
CA PHE A 1061 9.19 -10.75 -3.53
C PHE A 1061 10.52 -10.03 -3.23
N ASP A 1062 11.37 -10.66 -2.41
CA ASP A 1062 12.72 -10.19 -2.12
C ASP A 1062 13.72 -11.04 -2.90
N LEU A 1063 14.57 -10.39 -3.71
CA LEU A 1063 15.59 -11.06 -4.50
C LEU A 1063 16.56 -11.89 -3.66
N PHE A 1064 16.76 -11.55 -2.38
CA PHE A 1064 17.62 -12.30 -1.46
C PHE A 1064 16.96 -13.55 -0.86
N GLN A 1065 15.65 -13.74 -1.07
CA GLN A 1065 14.96 -14.99 -0.73
C GLN A 1065 15.23 -16.10 -1.75
N LEU A 1066 15.70 -15.75 -2.95
CA LEU A 1066 16.02 -16.74 -3.98
C LEU A 1066 17.26 -17.53 -3.57
N ALA A 1067 17.08 -18.82 -3.35
CA ALA A 1067 18.18 -19.74 -3.13
C ALA A 1067 18.74 -20.21 -4.49
N PRO A 1068 20.07 -20.22 -4.68
CA PRO A 1068 20.66 -20.87 -5.84
C PRO A 1068 20.26 -22.35 -5.84
N PHE A 1069 20.06 -22.92 -7.04
CA PHE A 1069 19.77 -24.34 -7.20
C PHE A 1069 20.79 -25.22 -6.45
N GLU A 1070 22.05 -24.78 -6.44
CA GLU A 1070 23.15 -25.46 -5.77
C GLU A 1070 24.00 -24.49 -4.93
N GLN A 1071 24.36 -24.92 -3.72
CA GLN A 1071 25.06 -24.10 -2.73
C GLN A 1071 26.58 -24.15 -2.94
N VAL A 1072 27.10 -23.23 -3.74
CA VAL A 1072 28.54 -23.07 -3.94
C VAL A 1072 29.14 -22.04 -2.98
N PRO A 1073 30.39 -22.22 -2.51
CA PRO A 1073 31.08 -21.18 -1.75
C PRO A 1073 31.26 -19.92 -2.59
N LEU A 1074 30.98 -18.76 -2.00
CA LEU A 1074 31.21 -17.48 -2.64
C LEU A 1074 32.73 -17.22 -2.74
N PRO A 1075 33.30 -16.96 -3.94
CA PRO A 1075 34.73 -16.67 -4.06
C PRO A 1075 35.09 -15.35 -3.39
N ALA A 1076 36.26 -15.30 -2.75
CA ALA A 1076 36.79 -14.08 -2.14
C ALA A 1076 37.16 -13.05 -3.21
N ALA A 1077 36.92 -11.76 -2.94
CA ALA A 1077 37.26 -10.70 -3.86
C ALA A 1077 38.79 -10.48 -3.93
N ASP A 1078 39.33 -10.45 -5.15
CA ASP A 1078 40.71 -10.04 -5.42
C ASP A 1078 40.83 -8.51 -5.53
N ILE A 1079 39.76 -7.88 -6.05
CA ILE A 1079 39.69 -6.45 -6.38
C ILE A 1079 38.37 -5.90 -5.89
N GLN A 1080 38.40 -4.78 -5.17
CA GLN A 1080 37.22 -4.02 -4.78
C GLN A 1080 37.21 -2.67 -5.51
N ILE A 1081 36.08 -2.35 -6.13
CA ILE A 1081 35.82 -1.11 -6.85
C ILE A 1081 34.66 -0.42 -6.16
N MET A 1082 34.81 0.85 -5.81
CA MET A 1082 33.73 1.67 -5.29
C MET A 1082 33.37 2.74 -6.31
N ILE A 1083 32.08 2.82 -6.62
CA ILE A 1083 31.53 3.84 -7.50
C ILE A 1083 30.39 4.58 -6.80
N TYR A 1084 30.25 5.85 -7.16
CA TYR A 1084 29.13 6.70 -6.79
C TYR A 1084 28.35 7.03 -8.05
N ILE A 1085 27.05 6.84 -8.03
CA ILE A 1085 26.18 7.16 -9.16
C ILE A 1085 25.31 8.35 -8.78
N ASN A 1086 25.13 9.28 -9.71
CA ASN A 1086 24.28 10.46 -9.51
C ASN A 1086 23.86 11.05 -10.86
N THR A 1087 22.64 11.59 -10.93
CA THR A 1087 22.21 12.45 -12.03
C THR A 1087 22.46 13.91 -11.63
N MET A 1088 23.33 14.62 -12.37
CA MET A 1088 23.67 16.01 -12.04
C MET A 1088 23.32 16.99 -13.16
N MET A 1089 22.79 18.15 -12.77
CA MET A 1089 22.55 19.29 -13.65
C MET A 1089 23.59 20.39 -13.37
N LEU A 1090 24.75 20.31 -14.02
CA LEU A 1090 25.83 21.28 -13.81
C LEU A 1090 25.59 22.55 -14.63
N ASP A 1091 25.66 23.71 -14.00
CA ASP A 1091 25.47 25.01 -14.69
C ASP A 1091 26.47 25.21 -15.85
N ARG A 1092 27.73 24.77 -15.66
CA ARG A 1092 28.77 24.79 -16.71
C ARG A 1092 28.42 23.98 -17.96
N LEU A 1093 27.52 23.00 -17.84
CA LEU A 1093 27.02 22.17 -18.95
C LEU A 1093 25.65 22.65 -19.43
N GLY A 1094 25.26 23.89 -19.08
CA GLY A 1094 24.00 24.46 -19.47
C GLY A 1094 22.81 23.93 -18.67
N GLY A 1095 23.03 23.38 -17.47
CA GLY A 1095 21.95 23.00 -16.54
C GLY A 1095 21.00 21.92 -17.08
N ILE A 1096 21.50 21.02 -17.92
CA ILE A 1096 20.79 19.83 -18.41
C ILE A 1096 21.24 18.59 -17.62
N PRO A 1097 20.39 17.56 -17.46
CA PRO A 1097 20.73 16.39 -16.67
C PRO A 1097 21.71 15.48 -17.41
N TYR A 1098 22.75 15.05 -16.69
CA TYR A 1098 23.72 14.05 -17.13
C TYR A 1098 23.87 12.97 -16.05
N GLY A 1099 23.98 11.72 -16.48
CA GLY A 1099 24.38 10.61 -15.63
C GLY A 1099 25.88 10.67 -15.31
N TYR A 1100 26.24 10.46 -14.05
CA TYR A 1100 27.62 10.40 -13.60
C TYR A 1100 27.90 9.10 -12.86
N VAL A 1101 29.02 8.49 -13.22
CA VAL A 1101 29.70 7.48 -12.39
C VAL A 1101 31.00 8.10 -11.89
N ASN A 1102 31.09 8.30 -10.57
CA ASN A 1102 32.10 9.12 -9.91
C ASN A 1102 32.14 10.55 -10.47
N GLN A 1103 33.12 10.86 -11.31
CA GLN A 1103 33.31 12.19 -11.91
C GLN A 1103 33.23 12.15 -13.45
N SER A 1104 32.86 11.01 -14.02
CA SER A 1104 32.82 10.75 -15.46
C SER A 1104 31.38 10.55 -15.91
N SER A 1105 31.03 11.11 -17.07
CA SER A 1105 29.73 10.94 -17.72
C SER A 1105 29.95 10.36 -19.11
N TRP A 1106 29.31 9.24 -19.44
CA TRP A 1106 29.66 8.47 -20.64
C TRP A 1106 29.38 9.22 -21.95
N VAL A 1107 30.38 9.27 -22.84
CA VAL A 1107 30.23 9.72 -24.23
C VAL A 1107 30.94 8.73 -25.15
N PRO A 1108 30.23 7.98 -26.02
CA PRO A 1108 30.86 6.97 -26.85
C PRO A 1108 31.68 7.58 -28.00
N ASP A 1109 32.90 7.08 -28.21
CA ASP A 1109 33.65 7.32 -29.45
C ASP A 1109 33.13 6.39 -30.55
N LEU A 1110 32.35 6.96 -31.47
CA LEU A 1110 31.73 6.21 -32.58
C LEU A 1110 32.74 5.79 -33.66
N GLY A 1111 33.90 6.45 -33.73
CA GLY A 1111 34.93 6.19 -34.74
C GLY A 1111 35.95 5.14 -34.30
N THR A 1112 36.28 5.09 -33.01
CA THR A 1112 37.26 4.15 -32.45
C THR A 1112 36.73 3.48 -31.18
N PRO A 1113 35.98 2.36 -31.32
CA PRO A 1113 35.49 1.60 -30.17
C PRO A 1113 36.62 1.17 -29.25
N MET A 1114 36.34 1.05 -27.95
CA MET A 1114 37.32 0.68 -26.93
C MET A 1114 38.10 -0.60 -27.28
N LEU A 1115 37.44 -1.59 -27.90
CA LEU A 1115 38.08 -2.84 -28.30
C LEU A 1115 39.24 -2.64 -29.31
N LEU A 1116 39.24 -1.54 -30.08
CA LEU A 1116 40.28 -1.17 -31.05
C LEU A 1116 41.32 -0.18 -30.50
N ARG A 1117 41.15 0.30 -29.27
CA ARG A 1117 42.01 1.32 -28.66
C ARG A 1117 43.30 0.73 -28.10
N ASN A 1118 44.43 1.30 -28.52
CA ASN A 1118 45.79 0.90 -28.11
C ASN A 1118 46.37 1.79 -27.00
N ASP A 1119 45.63 2.76 -26.50
CA ASP A 1119 46.01 3.70 -25.44
C ASP A 1119 45.50 3.28 -24.06
N LEU A 1120 44.55 2.32 -24.00
CA LEU A 1120 44.06 1.74 -22.76
C LEU A 1120 45.22 1.15 -21.95
N GLY A 1121 45.41 1.67 -20.72
CA GLY A 1121 46.47 1.25 -19.79
C GLY A 1121 47.80 2.03 -19.88
N LYS A 1122 47.99 2.97 -20.82
CA LYS A 1122 49.25 3.74 -20.96
C LYS A 1122 49.44 4.88 -19.95
N GLY A 1123 48.47 5.12 -19.07
CA GLY A 1123 48.50 6.14 -18.01
C GLY A 1123 48.49 5.60 -16.57
N MET A 1124 48.72 4.29 -16.37
CA MET A 1124 48.78 3.72 -15.02
C MET A 1124 49.97 4.32 -14.26
N ASN A 1125 49.68 5.19 -13.28
CA ASN A 1125 50.66 5.61 -12.29
C ASN A 1125 51.18 4.36 -11.57
N ALA A 1126 52.39 3.91 -11.94
CA ALA A 1126 53.11 2.79 -11.33
C ALA A 1126 53.40 2.96 -9.82
N ASN A 1127 52.93 4.05 -9.21
CA ASN A 1127 53.14 4.42 -7.82
C ASN A 1127 51.93 4.16 -6.91
N ASN A 1128 50.75 3.76 -7.43
CA ASN A 1128 49.63 3.42 -6.56
C ASN A 1128 49.72 1.95 -6.13
N LYS A 1129 50.35 1.71 -4.97
CA LYS A 1129 50.59 0.37 -4.39
C LYS A 1129 49.34 -0.34 -3.86
N ASN A 1130 48.13 0.14 -4.15
CA ASN A 1130 46.89 -0.57 -3.84
C ASN A 1130 46.63 -1.59 -4.96
N LYS A 1131 46.77 -2.86 -4.60
CA LYS A 1131 46.75 -4.04 -5.48
C LYS A 1131 45.47 -4.10 -6.35
N GLY A 1132 45.62 -4.30 -7.66
CA GLY A 1132 44.66 -5.12 -8.44
C GLY A 1132 44.17 -4.57 -9.79
N ALA A 1133 43.67 -3.34 -9.86
CA ALA A 1133 43.13 -2.75 -11.10
C ALA A 1133 43.67 -1.34 -11.33
N GLY A 1134 44.20 -1.07 -12.52
CA GLY A 1134 44.53 0.29 -12.94
C GLY A 1134 43.29 0.94 -13.53
N GLY A 1135 42.60 1.75 -12.74
CA GLY A 1135 41.49 2.58 -13.21
C GLY A 1135 42.01 3.76 -14.02
N TRP A 1136 41.42 4.01 -15.18
CA TRP A 1136 41.62 5.22 -15.98
C TRP A 1136 40.28 5.93 -16.13
N ALA A 1137 40.26 7.23 -15.82
CA ALA A 1137 39.06 8.05 -15.87
C ALA A 1137 39.35 9.33 -16.65
N THR A 1138 38.47 9.68 -17.57
CA THR A 1138 38.38 11.02 -18.16
C THR A 1138 37.06 11.66 -17.73
N GLU A 1139 36.76 12.86 -18.22
CA GLU A 1139 35.42 13.43 -18.06
C GLU A 1139 34.34 12.62 -18.80
N HIS A 1140 34.72 11.79 -19.78
CA HIS A 1140 33.81 11.10 -20.70
C HIS A 1140 33.73 9.58 -20.54
N GLU A 1141 34.64 8.96 -19.79
CA GLU A 1141 34.66 7.50 -19.62
C GLU A 1141 35.40 7.09 -18.34
N LEU A 1142 34.94 6.01 -17.72
CA LEU A 1142 35.56 5.37 -16.56
C LEU A 1142 35.84 3.90 -16.89
N VAL A 1143 37.10 3.52 -16.83
CA VAL A 1143 37.56 2.21 -17.33
C VAL A 1143 38.43 1.53 -16.28
N TYR A 1144 38.08 0.30 -15.93
CA TYR A 1144 38.91 -0.57 -15.10
C TYR A 1144 39.46 -1.73 -15.93
N VAL A 1145 40.78 -1.90 -15.90
CA VAL A 1145 41.47 -2.98 -16.64
C VAL A 1145 42.19 -3.90 -15.66
N THR A 1146 41.97 -5.20 -15.81
CA THR A 1146 42.67 -6.28 -15.12
C THR A 1146 43.70 -6.95 -16.04
N ASP A 1147 44.64 -7.71 -15.47
CA ASP A 1147 45.59 -8.48 -16.27
C ASP A 1147 44.86 -9.59 -17.05
N ARG A 1148 45.00 -9.60 -18.37
CA ARG A 1148 44.38 -10.60 -19.27
C ARG A 1148 44.88 -12.03 -19.05
N ARG A 1149 45.93 -12.24 -18.26
CA ARG A 1149 46.52 -13.56 -17.97
C ARG A 1149 45.98 -14.22 -16.70
N GLU A 1150 45.26 -13.46 -15.87
CA GLU A 1150 44.77 -13.95 -14.58
C GLU A 1150 43.28 -13.68 -14.43
N THR A 1151 42.50 -14.72 -14.12
CA THR A 1151 41.12 -14.56 -13.68
C THR A 1151 41.12 -13.86 -12.32
N LYS A 1152 40.34 -12.79 -12.19
CA LYS A 1152 40.17 -12.02 -10.94
C LYS A 1152 38.72 -12.03 -10.51
N VAL A 1153 38.50 -12.08 -9.21
CA VAL A 1153 37.19 -11.87 -8.60
C VAL A 1153 37.05 -10.39 -8.26
N ILE A 1154 36.07 -9.73 -8.86
CA ILE A 1154 35.84 -8.29 -8.74
C ILE A 1154 34.57 -8.07 -7.92
N GLU A 1155 34.67 -7.23 -6.91
CA GLU A 1155 33.54 -6.72 -6.14
C GLU A 1155 33.32 -5.24 -6.47
N ILE A 1156 32.08 -4.88 -6.81
CA ILE A 1156 31.68 -3.50 -7.07
C ILE A 1156 30.71 -3.07 -5.98
N ILE A 1157 31.06 -1.99 -5.30
CA ILE A 1157 30.22 -1.28 -4.33
C ILE A 1157 29.65 -0.05 -5.02
N ILE A 1158 28.33 0.02 -5.10
CA ILE A 1158 27.60 1.03 -5.87
C ILE A 1158 26.83 1.89 -4.88
N ASN A 1159 27.25 3.14 -4.69
CA ASN A 1159 26.57 4.12 -3.85
C ASN A 1159 25.63 4.96 -4.71
N ASN A 1160 24.33 4.85 -4.47
CA ASN A 1160 23.32 5.63 -5.15
C ASN A 1160 23.10 6.96 -4.43
N LEU A 1161 23.52 8.05 -5.08
CA LEU A 1161 23.32 9.40 -4.59
C LEU A 1161 22.06 10.07 -5.12
N ASP A 1162 21.31 9.38 -5.98
CA ASP A 1162 20.09 9.85 -6.60
C ASP A 1162 18.82 9.49 -5.81
N ASP A 1163 17.74 10.18 -6.11
CA ASP A 1163 16.43 10.07 -5.46
C ASP A 1163 15.56 8.95 -6.05
N GLY A 1164 15.95 8.38 -7.19
CA GLY A 1164 15.33 7.22 -7.83
C GLY A 1164 16.15 5.92 -7.69
N PRO A 1165 15.53 4.74 -7.88
CA PRO A 1165 16.26 3.49 -8.06
C PRO A 1165 16.86 3.36 -9.47
N HIS A 1166 17.97 2.63 -9.61
CA HIS A 1166 18.62 2.42 -10.92
C HIS A 1166 18.91 0.93 -11.18
N PRO A 1167 18.33 0.30 -12.21
CA PRO A 1167 18.69 -1.05 -12.62
C PRO A 1167 20.05 -1.07 -13.33
N PHE A 1168 21.10 -1.53 -12.68
CA PHE A 1168 22.42 -1.68 -13.30
C PHE A 1168 22.58 -3.03 -13.98
N HIS A 1169 23.07 -3.01 -15.21
CA HIS A 1169 23.33 -4.18 -16.04
C HIS A 1169 24.83 -4.32 -16.38
N LEU A 1170 25.35 -5.54 -16.30
CA LEU A 1170 26.73 -5.88 -16.67
C LEU A 1170 26.76 -6.78 -17.90
N HIS A 1171 27.48 -6.35 -18.93
CA HIS A 1171 27.69 -7.16 -20.14
C HIS A 1171 28.67 -8.31 -19.89
N GLY A 1172 28.51 -9.42 -20.62
CA GLY A 1172 29.44 -10.56 -20.66
C GLY A 1172 29.53 -11.41 -19.38
N HIS A 1173 28.95 -10.95 -18.27
CA HIS A 1173 29.06 -11.60 -16.97
C HIS A 1173 27.75 -11.58 -16.21
N HIS A 1174 27.56 -12.61 -15.39
CA HIS A 1174 26.62 -12.58 -14.28
C HIS A 1174 27.39 -12.29 -12.99
N PHE A 1175 26.75 -11.62 -12.04
CA PHE A 1175 27.26 -11.25 -10.73
C PHE A 1175 26.39 -11.77 -9.60
N TYR A 1176 27.00 -11.98 -8.45
CA TYR A 1176 26.38 -12.30 -7.17
C TYR A 1176 25.90 -11.02 -6.50
N PRO A 1177 24.58 -10.83 -6.28
CA PRO A 1177 24.07 -9.73 -5.47
C PRO A 1177 24.32 -10.03 -3.99
N LEU A 1178 25.23 -9.30 -3.34
CA LEU A 1178 25.63 -9.60 -1.96
C LEU A 1178 24.84 -8.81 -0.92
N LYS A 1179 24.47 -7.56 -1.25
CA LYS A 1179 23.77 -6.67 -0.33
C LYS A 1179 23.04 -5.57 -1.09
N THR A 1180 21.88 -5.17 -0.58
CA THR A 1180 21.30 -3.84 -0.82
C THR A 1180 21.04 -3.15 0.50
N PHE A 1181 20.96 -1.84 0.42
CA PHE A 1181 20.47 -1.01 1.50
C PHE A 1181 19.70 0.16 0.90
N LYS A 1182 18.45 0.31 1.29
CA LYS A 1182 17.62 1.48 0.97
C LYS A 1182 17.61 2.39 2.20
N SER A 1183 18.09 3.62 2.03
CA SER A 1183 18.05 4.59 3.13
C SER A 1183 16.63 5.05 3.40
N LYS A 1184 16.23 5.08 4.68
CA LYS A 1184 14.97 5.68 5.10
C LYS A 1184 15.06 7.22 5.14
N ILE A 1185 16.21 7.77 5.51
CA ILE A 1185 16.49 9.21 5.65
C ILE A 1185 17.93 9.50 5.20
N GLY A 1186 18.14 10.53 4.38
CA GLY A 1186 19.47 10.90 3.88
C GLY A 1186 20.11 9.83 2.97
N TRP A 1187 21.43 9.92 2.78
CA TRP A 1187 22.20 9.03 1.91
C TRP A 1187 22.79 7.87 2.69
N GLY A 1188 22.27 6.67 2.43
CA GLY A 1188 22.75 5.43 2.98
C GLY A 1188 23.97 4.90 2.23
N SER A 1189 24.99 5.71 1.99
CA SER A 1189 26.22 5.25 1.33
C SER A 1189 26.92 4.17 2.14
N TYR A 1190 27.51 3.20 1.45
CA TYR A 1190 28.27 2.12 2.03
C TYR A 1190 29.49 2.63 2.81
N ASP A 1191 29.60 2.26 4.09
CA ASP A 1191 30.77 2.53 4.90
C ASP A 1191 31.80 1.40 4.74
N TYR A 1192 32.91 1.68 4.06
CA TYR A 1192 33.98 0.70 3.85
C TYR A 1192 34.68 0.27 5.14
N LYS A 1193 34.55 1.04 6.24
CA LYS A 1193 35.20 0.72 7.52
C LYS A 1193 34.48 -0.35 8.30
N THR A 1194 33.15 -0.40 8.18
CA THR A 1194 32.31 -1.39 8.88
C THR A 1194 32.17 -2.68 8.08
N GLY A 1195 32.40 -2.63 6.77
CA GLY A 1195 32.31 -3.79 5.89
C GLY A 1195 30.87 -4.26 5.68
N HIS A 1196 30.70 -5.43 5.07
CA HIS A 1196 29.41 -6.12 5.02
C HIS A 1196 29.58 -7.59 5.38
N ASP A 1197 28.50 -8.16 5.93
CA ASP A 1197 28.40 -9.59 6.10
C ASP A 1197 28.40 -10.26 4.73
N VAL A 1198 29.37 -11.16 4.53
CA VAL A 1198 29.48 -11.93 3.31
C VAL A 1198 28.68 -13.22 3.51
N PRO A 1199 27.69 -13.52 2.66
CA PRO A 1199 26.90 -14.74 2.81
C PRO A 1199 27.80 -15.97 2.68
N HIS A 1200 27.50 -17.00 3.46
CA HIS A 1200 28.30 -18.24 3.48
C HIS A 1200 28.26 -18.98 2.14
N PHE A 1201 27.10 -18.92 1.47
CA PHE A 1201 26.88 -19.48 0.13
C PHE A 1201 26.65 -18.37 -0.88
N ALA A 1202 27.07 -18.60 -2.11
CA ALA A 1202 26.90 -17.64 -3.18
C ALA A 1202 25.39 -17.47 -3.51
N PRO A 1203 24.88 -16.25 -3.63
CA PRO A 1203 23.49 -15.98 -4.01
C PRO A 1203 23.23 -16.34 -5.49
N VAL A 1204 21.98 -16.25 -5.92
CA VAL A 1204 21.61 -16.45 -7.33
C VAL A 1204 22.33 -15.43 -8.21
N LEU A 1205 23.09 -15.91 -9.21
CA LEU A 1205 23.77 -15.08 -10.20
C LEU A 1205 22.76 -14.26 -10.99
N ARG A 1206 23.06 -13.02 -11.33
CA ARG A 1206 22.19 -12.18 -12.18
C ARG A 1206 23.03 -11.30 -13.09
N ASP A 1207 22.44 -10.73 -14.14
CA ASP A 1207 23.13 -9.73 -14.95
C ASP A 1207 22.55 -8.33 -14.76
N THR A 1208 21.39 -8.20 -14.11
CA THR A 1208 20.71 -6.93 -13.87
C THR A 1208 20.22 -6.81 -12.43
N MET A 1209 20.39 -5.64 -11.82
CA MET A 1209 19.92 -5.39 -10.46
C MET A 1209 19.58 -3.94 -10.18
N SER A 1210 18.41 -3.70 -9.61
CA SER A 1210 18.01 -2.40 -9.09
C SER A 1210 18.83 -2.01 -7.86
N ILE A 1211 19.47 -0.84 -7.93
CA ILE A 1211 20.17 -0.19 -6.84
C ILE A 1211 19.16 0.75 -6.18
N PRO A 1212 18.80 0.56 -4.89
CA PRO A 1212 17.75 1.35 -4.26
C PRO A 1212 18.07 2.85 -4.20
N ARG A 1213 17.03 3.70 -4.22
CA ARG A 1213 17.17 5.15 -4.05
C ARG A 1213 17.94 5.52 -2.78
N ARG A 1214 18.79 6.55 -2.85
CA ARG A 1214 19.61 7.07 -1.74
C ARG A 1214 20.37 5.99 -0.96
N GLY A 1215 20.66 4.87 -1.60
CA GLY A 1215 21.09 3.64 -0.96
C GLY A 1215 22.45 3.15 -1.47
N HIS A 1216 22.70 1.85 -1.29
CA HIS A 1216 23.82 1.19 -1.96
C HIS A 1216 23.49 -0.26 -2.30
N ALA A 1217 24.30 -0.83 -3.19
CA ALA A 1217 24.37 -2.26 -3.38
C ALA A 1217 25.83 -2.74 -3.48
N VAL A 1218 26.04 -4.02 -3.19
CA VAL A 1218 27.33 -4.70 -3.36
C VAL A 1218 27.11 -5.90 -4.27
N ILE A 1219 27.88 -5.97 -5.35
CA ILE A 1219 27.86 -7.09 -6.30
C ILE A 1219 29.26 -7.68 -6.45
N ARG A 1220 29.37 -8.97 -6.75
CA ARG A 1220 30.65 -9.63 -6.98
C ARG A 1220 30.58 -10.55 -8.20
N PHE A 1221 31.59 -10.54 -9.07
CA PHE A 1221 31.65 -11.43 -10.23
C PHE A 1221 33.06 -11.94 -10.47
N VAL A 1222 33.16 -13.00 -11.25
CA VAL A 1222 34.44 -13.55 -11.70
C VAL A 1222 34.71 -13.01 -13.10
N ALA A 1223 35.82 -12.32 -13.30
CA ALA A 1223 36.24 -11.79 -14.59
C ALA A 1223 36.86 -12.91 -15.45
N ASP A 1224 36.03 -13.81 -15.95
CA ASP A 1224 36.40 -15.02 -16.69
C ASP A 1224 36.06 -14.96 -18.19
N ALA A 1225 35.45 -13.85 -18.65
CA ALA A 1225 35.21 -13.57 -20.06
C ALA A 1225 36.15 -12.44 -20.55
N PRO A 1226 37.29 -12.75 -21.21
CA PRO A 1226 38.20 -11.72 -21.71
C PRO A 1226 37.52 -10.83 -22.75
N GLY A 1227 37.48 -9.52 -22.48
CA GLY A 1227 36.81 -8.55 -23.35
C GLY A 1227 36.70 -7.17 -22.69
N MET A 1228 36.09 -6.24 -23.42
CA MET A 1228 35.63 -4.96 -22.89
C MET A 1228 34.12 -5.06 -22.70
N TRP A 1229 33.64 -4.74 -21.49
CA TRP A 1229 32.25 -4.95 -21.11
C TRP A 1229 31.66 -3.68 -20.50
N LEU A 1230 30.48 -3.29 -20.97
CA LEU A 1230 29.77 -2.14 -20.47
C LEU A 1230 29.06 -2.49 -19.14
N PHE A 1231 29.10 -1.55 -18.20
CA PHE A 1231 28.35 -1.61 -16.94
C PHE A 1231 27.57 -0.31 -16.78
N HIS A 1232 26.24 -0.36 -16.86
CA HIS A 1232 25.43 0.85 -17.01
C HIS A 1232 24.03 0.72 -16.39
N CYS A 1233 23.38 1.87 -16.15
CA CYS A 1233 21.96 1.91 -15.81
C CYS A 1233 21.11 1.52 -17.04
N HIS A 1234 20.12 0.65 -16.85
CA HIS A 1234 19.24 0.15 -17.92
C HIS A 1234 18.00 1.04 -18.15
N VAL A 1235 17.87 2.14 -17.39
CA VAL A 1235 16.91 3.21 -17.71
C VAL A 1235 17.40 3.96 -18.94
N LEU A 1236 16.56 4.06 -19.97
CA LEU A 1236 16.98 4.53 -21.29
C LEU A 1236 17.49 5.98 -21.28
N VAL A 1237 16.79 6.86 -20.56
CA VAL A 1237 17.18 8.28 -20.47
C VAL A 1237 18.49 8.47 -19.71
N HIS A 1238 18.77 7.62 -18.72
CA HIS A 1238 20.02 7.66 -17.97
C HIS A 1238 21.19 7.20 -18.84
N LEU A 1239 21.08 6.05 -19.52
CA LEU A 1239 22.11 5.59 -20.47
C LEU A 1239 22.32 6.59 -21.61
N SER A 1240 21.24 7.23 -22.08
CA SER A 1240 21.35 8.23 -23.13
C SER A 1240 22.03 9.50 -22.65
N SER A 1241 21.88 9.88 -21.38
CA SER A 1241 22.45 11.09 -20.77
C SER A 1241 23.80 10.89 -20.09
N GLY A 1242 24.40 9.69 -20.15
CA GLY A 1242 25.71 9.39 -19.59
C GLY A 1242 25.73 8.09 -18.83
#